data_AF-A0AAD4JWH5-F1
#
_entry.id   AF-A0AAD4JWH5-F1
#
_cell.length_a   1.000
_cell.length_b   1.000
_cell.length_c   1.000
_cell.angle_alpha   90.00
_cell.angle_beta   90.00
_cell.angle_gamma   90.00
#
_symmetry.space_group_name_H-M   'P 1'
#
loop_
_entity.id
_entity.type
_entity.pdbx_description
1 polymer ?
#
loop_
_entity_poly.entity_id
_entity_poly.type
_entity_poly.pdbx_seq_one_letter_code
_entity_poly.pdbx_strand_id
1 'polypeptide(L)'
;MSDLETRPSKPNVPTLPDLAQDNAANCKVCDAPFKTLKECLAHELLKHTIKPQKKLRKCLDAITKLFASEQTQAERRTLQAALLQSPNGKHLRAVLGFYAGNCGALAQCYREVRKSIQQQMQGKVKVYPFGSLVTGLALKDSDIDLFLEQIHGNSHTMSHSQLFKRTNNFLRRSDCFADVIAIRHARVPIIRCKHVVSGLSLDISMSSPNSTYNSRFVAELLNRDVRLRELFLFLKIWAKKLKIIGSGSMTSYCLITLIIYQLQQQRHLPSIRELQIGIPVLDIFGINYAYSLEHVPALPASLTSFDLITGFFELYSHMDFEKKLLSPYLGHALDVEAALTVPGNFPEYDAQMLAIERATQEQIEPFQIERCVCVQDPFELLHNVGQSISQTNLYYLNQCLAAAAKACNDAKLKSTPSMFYDYLLFGIAEHLLQEQRLEYVQPAKQRKQIPSTTRAAPADADAVAVAVPVPVEPPVATTTEATVSNQVIAKLEEPTALSADDKRPTTMDNSIMPLMHTYTLTPTNNDLKTLRTDFLGKTRKQRKPIYYCWVECYVDAIKDILSHIYALNMQELDANEPVANTTDTLPRHMSWQISTTLDTWTARNFQRISRQSFFAQQLQQTVEFTKTRPQNPTYAVSLSGRLSLIIGEDYKELRLELQPMPGDALGLQRQSPLTKFFKSLKNMLCNYNFKEKVISLQYER
;
A
#
# COMPACT_ATOMS: atom_id res chain seq x y z
N MET A 1 -32.14 -73.39 22.42
CA MET A 1 -30.77 -73.51 22.94
C MET A 1 -30.31 -72.09 23.20
N SER A 2 -30.55 -71.55 24.40
CA SER A 2 -29.82 -71.83 25.67
C SER A 2 -28.44 -71.17 25.63
N ASP A 3 -28.26 -69.99 26.22
CA ASP A 3 -27.83 -69.76 27.63
C ASP A 3 -26.29 -69.59 27.67
N LEU A 4 -25.63 -68.80 28.52
CA LEU A 4 -25.93 -67.82 29.58
C LEU A 4 -24.89 -66.65 29.39
N GLU A 5 -24.69 -65.56 30.16
CA GLU A 5 -24.72 -65.37 31.62
C GLU A 5 -24.56 -63.88 32.05
N THR A 6 -25.22 -63.45 33.14
CA THR A 6 -24.89 -62.33 34.08
C THR A 6 -24.82 -60.82 33.68
N ARG A 7 -25.11 -59.96 34.68
CA ARG A 7 -24.89 -58.50 34.76
C ARG A 7 -24.26 -58.12 36.11
N PRO A 8 -23.33 -57.14 36.15
CA PRO A 8 -23.55 -55.90 36.93
C PRO A 8 -22.98 -54.59 36.26
N SER A 9 -23.41 -53.35 36.57
CA SER A 9 -24.65 -52.90 37.28
C SER A 9 -25.13 -51.43 37.04
N LYS A 10 -24.54 -50.40 37.69
CA LYS A 10 -25.08 -49.02 37.96
C LYS A 10 -23.95 -48.00 38.28
N PRO A 11 -24.14 -46.64 38.28
CA PRO A 11 -25.39 -45.87 38.46
C PRO A 11 -25.69 -44.72 37.46
N ASN A 12 -26.80 -43.99 37.71
CA ASN A 12 -27.35 -42.91 36.87
C ASN A 12 -26.72 -41.52 37.12
N VAL A 13 -26.74 -40.68 36.08
CA VAL A 13 -27.02 -39.21 36.14
C VAL A 13 -27.80 -38.82 34.84
N PRO A 14 -28.47 -37.65 34.73
CA PRO A 14 -29.82 -37.63 34.15
C PRO A 14 -29.93 -37.15 32.70
N THR A 15 -31.06 -37.47 32.08
CA THR A 15 -31.51 -36.93 30.80
C THR A 15 -31.81 -35.42 30.87
N LEU A 16 -31.37 -34.69 29.85
CA LEU A 16 -31.91 -33.38 29.47
C LEU A 16 -32.79 -33.56 28.22
N PRO A 17 -33.89 -32.79 28.07
CA PRO A 17 -34.89 -33.03 27.04
C PRO A 17 -34.46 -32.52 25.65
N ASP A 18 -35.06 -33.15 24.63
CA ASP A 18 -34.92 -32.78 23.22
C ASP A 18 -35.66 -31.46 22.92
N LEU A 19 -34.99 -30.56 22.19
CA LEU A 19 -35.55 -29.34 21.59
C LEU A 19 -34.84 -29.00 20.28
N ALA A 20 -34.92 -29.90 19.30
CA ALA A 20 -34.67 -29.55 17.90
C ALA A 20 -35.75 -28.57 17.38
N GLN A 21 -35.37 -27.34 17.03
CA GLN A 21 -36.16 -26.44 16.18
C GLN A 21 -35.25 -25.69 15.20
N ASP A 22 -35.22 -26.16 13.95
CA ASP A 22 -34.59 -25.45 12.83
C ASP A 22 -35.39 -24.19 12.48
N ASN A 23 -34.97 -23.05 13.05
CA ASN A 23 -35.39 -21.75 12.54
C ASN A 23 -34.56 -21.40 11.29
N ALA A 24 -35.06 -21.88 10.14
CA ALA A 24 -34.67 -21.39 8.82
C ALA A 24 -34.84 -19.86 8.79
N ALA A 25 -33.80 -19.15 8.33
CA ALA A 25 -33.69 -17.71 8.50
C ALA A 25 -33.27 -17.04 7.19
N ASN A 26 -34.16 -16.25 6.61
CA ASN A 26 -33.82 -15.38 5.49
C ASN A 26 -33.01 -14.16 5.97
N CYS A 27 -32.05 -13.71 5.16
CA CYS A 27 -31.32 -12.48 5.42
C CYS A 27 -32.24 -11.26 5.26
N LYS A 28 -32.27 -10.37 6.26
CA LYS A 28 -33.17 -9.20 6.29
C LYS A 28 -32.76 -8.07 5.34
N VAL A 29 -31.73 -8.27 4.53
CA VAL A 29 -31.17 -7.31 3.58
C VAL A 29 -31.32 -7.75 2.13
N CYS A 30 -31.32 -9.05 1.84
CA CYS A 30 -31.40 -9.59 0.48
C CYS A 30 -32.25 -10.88 0.35
N ASP A 31 -33.02 -11.22 1.38
CA ASP A 31 -33.97 -12.34 1.47
C ASP A 31 -33.42 -13.75 1.15
N ALA A 32 -32.10 -13.88 1.05
CA ALA A 32 -31.44 -15.16 0.83
C ALA A 32 -31.70 -16.13 2.00
N PRO A 33 -32.18 -17.37 1.76
CA PRO A 33 -32.53 -18.32 2.80
C PRO A 33 -31.31 -19.07 3.34
N PHE A 34 -31.24 -19.22 4.66
CA PHE A 34 -30.22 -20.03 5.34
C PHE A 34 -30.87 -21.05 6.27
N LYS A 35 -30.24 -22.21 6.44
CA LYS A 35 -30.78 -23.31 7.26
C LYS A 35 -30.81 -22.94 8.74
N THR A 36 -29.83 -22.17 9.19
CA THR A 36 -29.75 -21.68 10.58
C THR A 36 -29.66 -20.16 10.65
N LEU A 37 -30.22 -19.59 11.73
CA LEU A 37 -30.00 -18.18 12.10
C LEU A 37 -28.52 -17.83 12.26
N LYS A 38 -27.66 -18.80 12.61
CA LYS A 38 -26.20 -18.60 12.74
C LYS A 38 -25.53 -18.38 11.37
N GLU A 39 -25.94 -19.11 10.34
CA GLU A 39 -25.48 -18.91 8.96
C GLU A 39 -26.04 -17.61 8.38
N CYS A 40 -27.32 -17.29 8.63
CA CYS A 40 -27.92 -16.01 8.24
C CYS A 40 -27.17 -14.82 8.85
N LEU A 41 -26.91 -14.86 10.17
CA LEU A 41 -26.11 -13.83 10.85
C LEU A 41 -24.66 -13.81 10.36
N ALA A 42 -24.05 -14.94 10.01
CA ALA A 42 -22.71 -14.98 9.41
C ALA A 42 -22.68 -14.35 8.01
N HIS A 43 -23.69 -14.61 7.18
CA HIS A 43 -23.89 -13.95 5.89
C HIS A 43 -24.09 -12.44 6.08
N GLU A 44 -24.96 -12.02 7.00
CA GLU A 44 -25.14 -10.60 7.33
C GLU A 44 -23.84 -9.96 7.82
N LEU A 45 -23.09 -10.64 8.68
CA LEU A 45 -21.77 -10.19 9.14
C LEU A 45 -20.78 -10.00 7.98
N LEU A 46 -20.63 -11.01 7.12
CA LEU A 46 -19.62 -11.06 6.06
C LEU A 46 -19.95 -10.22 4.82
N LYS A 47 -21.23 -10.13 4.43
CA LYS A 47 -21.68 -9.36 3.25
C LYS A 47 -22.22 -7.97 3.60
N HIS A 48 -22.82 -7.76 4.79
CA HIS A 48 -23.59 -6.53 5.09
C HIS A 48 -23.06 -5.67 6.26
N THR A 49 -22.42 -6.22 7.31
CA THR A 49 -22.17 -5.44 8.56
C THR A 49 -21.05 -4.38 8.52
N ILE A 50 -20.21 -4.33 7.49
CA ILE A 50 -19.34 -3.16 7.25
C ILE A 50 -19.80 -2.43 5.99
N LYS A 51 -20.96 -1.75 6.09
CA LYS A 51 -21.51 -0.84 5.06
C LYS A 51 -20.39 -0.17 4.25
N PRO A 52 -20.20 -0.50 2.96
CA PRO A 52 -19.14 0.08 2.14
C PRO A 52 -19.17 1.61 2.15
N GLN A 53 -20.38 2.18 2.18
CA GLN A 53 -20.68 3.60 2.45
C GLN A 53 -19.85 4.23 3.60
N LYS A 54 -19.63 3.54 4.73
CA LYS A 54 -18.84 4.10 5.86
C LYS A 54 -17.33 4.14 5.60
N LYS A 55 -16.80 3.27 4.74
CA LYS A 55 -15.40 3.34 4.28
C LYS A 55 -15.27 4.34 3.12
N LEU A 56 -16.19 4.28 2.15
CA LEU A 56 -16.25 5.21 1.03
C LEU A 56 -16.38 6.65 1.50
N ARG A 57 -17.29 6.97 2.44
CA ARG A 57 -17.43 8.32 2.98
C ARG A 57 -16.13 8.85 3.59
N LYS A 58 -15.36 8.01 4.31
CA LYS A 58 -14.03 8.40 4.83
C LYS A 58 -13.00 8.63 3.71
N CYS A 59 -13.11 7.88 2.60
CA CYS A 59 -12.29 8.10 1.41
C CYS A 59 -12.66 9.42 0.73
N LEU A 60 -13.96 9.67 0.48
CA LEU A 60 -14.47 10.92 -0.09
C LEU A 60 -14.18 12.13 0.81
N ASP A 61 -14.34 12.02 2.13
CA ASP A 61 -13.96 13.07 3.09
C ASP A 61 -12.45 13.38 3.03
N ALA A 62 -11.60 12.39 2.78
CA ALA A 62 -10.15 12.57 2.64
C ALA A 62 -9.76 13.17 1.27
N ILE A 63 -10.36 12.67 0.18
CA ILE A 63 -10.15 13.19 -1.19
C ILE A 63 -10.68 14.62 -1.30
N THR A 64 -11.83 14.92 -0.73
CA THR A 64 -12.39 16.29 -0.71
C THR A 64 -11.54 17.24 0.13
N LYS A 65 -10.96 16.78 1.25
CA LYS A 65 -9.96 17.58 1.99
C LYS A 65 -8.69 17.82 1.19
N LEU A 66 -8.25 16.84 0.39
CA LEU A 66 -7.12 17.00 -0.52
C LEU A 66 -7.47 17.98 -1.64
N PHE A 67 -8.67 17.94 -2.21
CA PHE A 67 -9.14 18.90 -3.22
C PHE A 67 -9.36 20.31 -2.64
N ALA A 68 -9.75 20.43 -1.37
CA ALA A 68 -9.84 21.70 -0.64
C ALA A 68 -8.47 22.26 -0.19
N SER A 69 -7.37 21.54 -0.39
CA SER A 69 -6.03 22.08 -0.10
C SER A 69 -5.69 23.25 -1.04
N GLU A 70 -4.98 24.24 -0.52
CA GLU A 70 -4.58 25.42 -1.28
C GLU A 70 -3.79 25.06 -2.55
N GLN A 71 -2.90 24.06 -2.47
CA GLN A 71 -2.14 23.55 -3.62
C GLN A 71 -3.06 23.04 -4.74
N THR A 72 -4.07 22.21 -4.40
CA THR A 72 -5.00 21.67 -5.40
C THR A 72 -5.95 22.73 -5.94
N GLN A 73 -6.35 23.70 -5.12
CA GLN A 73 -7.18 24.83 -5.55
C GLN A 73 -6.41 25.82 -6.44
N ALA A 74 -5.13 26.08 -6.17
CA ALA A 74 -4.27 26.88 -7.04
C ALA A 74 -4.03 26.17 -8.39
N GLU A 75 -3.80 24.86 -8.37
CA GLU A 75 -3.70 24.04 -9.57
C GLU A 75 -5.01 24.07 -10.41
N ARG A 76 -6.17 23.88 -9.77
CA ARG A 76 -7.49 23.96 -10.42
C ARG A 76 -7.72 25.34 -11.05
N ARG A 77 -7.48 26.44 -10.33
CA ARG A 77 -7.56 27.81 -10.87
C ARG A 77 -6.64 28.03 -12.08
N THR A 78 -5.42 27.51 -12.03
CA THR A 78 -4.45 27.65 -13.14
C THR A 78 -4.89 26.84 -14.37
N LEU A 79 -5.43 25.63 -14.19
CA LEU A 79 -6.01 24.85 -15.28
C LEU A 79 -7.26 25.54 -15.86
N GLN A 80 -8.15 26.07 -15.02
CA GLN A 80 -9.33 26.81 -15.46
C GLN A 80 -8.96 28.02 -16.33
N ALA A 81 -7.95 28.80 -15.93
CA ALA A 81 -7.43 29.90 -16.75
C ALA A 81 -6.90 29.41 -18.11
N ALA A 82 -6.13 28.32 -18.14
CA ALA A 82 -5.62 27.73 -19.39
C ALA A 82 -6.75 27.19 -20.28
N LEU A 83 -7.82 26.62 -19.69
CA LEU A 83 -9.00 26.15 -20.42
C LEU A 83 -9.83 27.32 -21.00
N LEU A 84 -10.01 28.42 -20.25
CA LEU A 84 -10.71 29.61 -20.74
C LEU A 84 -9.95 30.32 -21.88
N GLN A 85 -8.62 30.23 -21.90
CA GLN A 85 -7.78 30.72 -22.99
C GLN A 85 -7.66 29.74 -24.17
N SER A 86 -8.21 28.52 -24.06
CA SER A 86 -8.08 27.49 -25.09
C SER A 86 -9.12 27.67 -26.21
N PRO A 87 -8.71 27.63 -27.50
CA PRO A 87 -9.66 27.61 -28.60
C PRO A 87 -10.64 26.41 -28.52
N ASN A 88 -11.81 26.58 -29.12
CA ASN A 88 -12.81 25.52 -29.26
C ASN A 88 -12.18 24.26 -29.90
N GLY A 89 -12.49 23.09 -29.34
CA GLY A 89 -11.88 21.82 -29.74
C GLY A 89 -10.41 21.61 -29.33
N LYS A 90 -9.73 22.58 -28.71
CA LYS A 90 -8.34 22.43 -28.22
C LYS A 90 -8.21 22.21 -26.70
N HIS A 91 -9.34 22.23 -25.99
CA HIS A 91 -9.39 22.10 -24.53
C HIS A 91 -8.75 20.79 -24.00
N LEU A 92 -9.00 19.65 -24.64
CA LEU A 92 -8.38 18.37 -24.28
C LEU A 92 -6.84 18.49 -24.33
N ARG A 93 -6.31 19.01 -25.45
CA ARG A 93 -4.87 19.23 -25.66
C ARG A 93 -4.27 20.19 -24.62
N ALA A 94 -5.04 21.17 -24.12
CA ALA A 94 -4.60 22.04 -23.03
C ALA A 94 -4.50 21.30 -21.70
N VAL A 95 -5.47 20.42 -21.35
CA VAL A 95 -5.35 19.52 -20.18
C VAL A 95 -4.10 18.64 -20.30
N LEU A 96 -3.89 18.02 -21.46
CA LEU A 96 -2.72 17.16 -21.68
C LEU A 96 -1.40 17.94 -21.57
N GLY A 97 -1.31 19.12 -22.20
CA GLY A 97 -0.13 19.99 -22.10
C GLY A 97 0.13 20.51 -20.69
N PHE A 98 -0.92 20.73 -19.90
CA PHE A 98 -0.80 21.16 -18.50
C PHE A 98 -0.22 20.06 -17.59
N TYR A 99 -0.49 18.77 -17.86
CA TYR A 99 -0.08 17.66 -16.99
C TYR A 99 1.06 16.78 -17.52
N ALA A 100 1.34 16.78 -18.83
CA ALA A 100 2.39 15.99 -19.44
C ALA A 100 3.79 16.32 -18.87
N GLY A 101 4.59 15.28 -18.68
CA GLY A 101 6.00 15.40 -18.31
C GLY A 101 6.86 15.78 -19.51
N ASN A 102 8.01 16.40 -19.25
CA ASN A 102 8.99 16.70 -20.30
C ASN A 102 9.73 15.41 -20.71
N CYS A 103 9.17 14.66 -21.66
CA CYS A 103 9.76 13.43 -22.17
C CYS A 103 11.19 13.62 -22.70
N GLY A 104 11.55 14.82 -23.18
CA GLY A 104 12.92 15.15 -23.61
C GLY A 104 13.90 15.15 -22.44
N ALA A 105 13.52 15.77 -21.32
CA ALA A 105 14.32 15.78 -20.09
C ALA A 105 14.41 14.39 -19.44
N LEU A 106 13.31 13.63 -19.39
CA LEU A 106 13.35 12.24 -18.90
C LEU A 106 14.25 11.36 -19.81
N ALA A 107 14.16 11.51 -21.13
CA ALA A 107 15.01 10.78 -22.07
C ALA A 107 16.49 11.18 -21.97
N GLN A 108 16.80 12.45 -21.67
CA GLN A 108 18.17 12.88 -21.37
C GLN A 108 18.70 12.26 -20.08
N CYS A 109 17.96 12.40 -18.98
CA CYS A 109 18.30 11.79 -17.70
C CYS A 109 18.51 10.27 -17.83
N TYR A 110 17.66 9.58 -18.60
CA TYR A 110 17.84 8.17 -18.93
C TYR A 110 19.18 7.90 -19.64
N ARG A 111 19.58 8.68 -20.66
CA ARG A 111 20.86 8.51 -21.36
C ARG A 111 22.06 8.65 -20.40
N GLU A 112 22.02 9.65 -19.52
CA GLU A 112 23.06 9.94 -18.52
C GLU A 112 23.16 8.81 -17.48
N VAL A 113 22.03 8.44 -16.86
CA VAL A 113 21.94 7.37 -15.86
C VAL A 113 22.33 6.01 -16.46
N ARG A 114 21.88 5.69 -17.68
CA ARG A 114 22.28 4.48 -18.41
C ARG A 114 23.79 4.43 -18.61
N LYS A 115 24.40 5.52 -19.10
CA LYS A 115 25.85 5.61 -19.31
C LYS A 115 26.60 5.34 -18.00
N SER A 116 26.20 6.02 -16.91
CA SER A 116 26.79 5.85 -15.57
C SER A 116 26.71 4.40 -15.08
N ILE A 117 25.52 3.79 -15.06
CA ILE A 117 25.31 2.40 -14.61
C ILE A 117 26.11 1.42 -15.48
N GLN A 118 26.06 1.52 -16.81
CA GLN A 118 26.76 0.58 -17.70
C GLN A 118 28.29 0.69 -17.58
N GLN A 119 28.85 1.90 -17.41
CA GLN A 119 30.28 2.09 -17.17
C GLN A 119 30.73 1.48 -15.84
N GLN A 120 30.00 1.77 -14.75
CA GLN A 120 30.33 1.32 -13.39
C GLN A 120 30.13 -0.20 -13.19
N MET A 121 29.23 -0.79 -13.97
CA MET A 121 29.06 -2.25 -14.08
C MET A 121 30.01 -2.88 -15.12
N GLN A 122 31.00 -2.15 -15.63
CA GLN A 122 32.04 -2.64 -16.55
C GLN A 122 31.46 -3.30 -17.82
N GLY A 123 30.36 -2.75 -18.36
CA GLY A 123 29.65 -3.31 -19.52
C GLY A 123 28.86 -4.60 -19.24
N LYS A 124 28.90 -5.15 -18.01
CA LYS A 124 28.27 -6.45 -17.68
C LYS A 124 26.74 -6.41 -17.57
N VAL A 125 26.13 -5.25 -17.78
CA VAL A 125 24.67 -5.08 -17.83
C VAL A 125 24.26 -4.20 -19.01
N LYS A 126 23.05 -4.43 -19.53
CA LYS A 126 22.30 -3.46 -20.34
C LYS A 126 21.22 -2.80 -19.49
N VAL A 127 20.91 -1.54 -19.79
CA VAL A 127 19.90 -0.75 -19.07
C VAL A 127 18.82 -0.33 -20.06
N TYR A 128 17.63 -0.89 -19.91
CA TYR A 128 16.47 -0.57 -20.72
C TYR A 128 15.50 0.30 -19.92
N PRO A 129 14.88 1.32 -20.52
CA PRO A 129 13.78 2.04 -19.89
C PRO A 129 12.49 1.24 -20.08
N PHE A 130 11.50 1.46 -19.22
CA PHE A 130 10.14 1.00 -19.46
C PHE A 130 9.11 2.05 -18.98
N GLY A 131 7.86 1.63 -18.84
CA GLY A 131 6.80 2.37 -18.17
C GLY A 131 6.52 3.74 -18.78
N SER A 132 6.49 4.77 -17.94
CA SER A 132 5.96 6.09 -18.34
C SER A 132 6.83 6.81 -19.38
N LEU A 133 8.13 6.55 -19.41
CA LEU A 133 9.06 7.12 -20.39
C LEU A 133 8.87 6.51 -21.78
N VAL A 134 8.88 5.17 -21.88
CA VAL A 134 8.79 4.45 -23.17
C VAL A 134 7.42 4.65 -23.84
N THR A 135 6.35 4.61 -23.07
CA THR A 135 4.98 4.77 -23.58
C THR A 135 4.63 6.21 -23.99
N GLY A 136 5.48 7.20 -23.71
CA GLY A 136 5.18 8.61 -23.95
C GLY A 136 4.02 9.15 -23.09
N LEU A 137 3.64 8.42 -22.04
CA LEU A 137 2.57 8.74 -21.07
C LEU A 137 3.11 9.35 -19.76
N ALA A 138 4.32 9.94 -19.79
CA ALA A 138 4.88 10.62 -18.64
C ALA A 138 4.05 11.85 -18.25
N LEU A 139 3.86 12.03 -16.95
CA LEU A 139 3.32 13.22 -16.31
C LEU A 139 4.46 13.97 -15.59
N LYS A 140 4.22 15.22 -15.20
CA LYS A 140 5.23 16.06 -14.49
C LYS A 140 5.80 15.42 -13.22
N ASP A 141 5.07 14.48 -12.61
CA ASP A 141 5.41 13.76 -11.38
C ASP A 141 5.82 12.29 -11.63
N SER A 142 6.28 11.94 -12.83
CA SER A 142 6.60 10.54 -13.19
C SER A 142 8.07 10.19 -13.01
N ASP A 143 8.31 9.09 -12.31
CA ASP A 143 9.61 8.45 -12.15
C ASP A 143 10.12 7.87 -13.48
N ILE A 144 11.42 7.54 -13.56
CA ILE A 144 12.00 6.79 -14.68
C ILE A 144 12.16 5.31 -14.28
N ASP A 145 11.35 4.46 -14.89
CA ASP A 145 11.39 3.01 -14.72
C ASP A 145 12.54 2.38 -15.53
N LEU A 146 13.45 1.62 -14.89
CA LEU A 146 14.64 1.02 -15.50
C LEU A 146 14.74 -0.49 -15.23
N PHE A 147 15.00 -1.29 -16.26
CA PHE A 147 15.33 -2.72 -16.15
C PHE A 147 16.82 -2.95 -16.45
N LEU A 148 17.50 -3.70 -15.58
CA LEU A 148 18.90 -4.10 -15.70
C LEU A 148 18.99 -5.58 -16.09
N GLU A 149 19.30 -5.81 -17.37
CA GLU A 149 19.62 -7.12 -17.92
C GLU A 149 21.10 -7.43 -17.67
N GLN A 150 21.45 -8.59 -17.12
CA GLN A 150 22.84 -9.05 -17.11
C GLN A 150 23.25 -9.55 -18.51
N ILE A 151 24.39 -9.06 -19.01
CA ILE A 151 25.01 -9.65 -20.20
C ILE A 151 25.64 -10.99 -19.79
N HIS A 152 25.19 -12.04 -20.45
CA HIS A 152 25.72 -13.40 -20.32
C HIS A 152 26.89 -13.55 -21.31
N GLY A 153 28.00 -14.11 -20.84
CA GLY A 153 29.20 -14.39 -21.63
C GLY A 153 30.01 -15.50 -20.97
N ASN A 154 31.23 -15.78 -21.45
CA ASN A 154 32.04 -16.95 -21.03
C ASN A 154 32.59 -16.89 -19.58
N SER A 155 32.03 -16.04 -18.72
CA SER A 155 32.35 -15.92 -17.28
C SER A 155 31.08 -16.17 -16.48
N HIS A 156 31.21 -16.79 -15.30
CA HIS A 156 30.09 -17.05 -14.38
C HIS A 156 29.10 -15.87 -14.29
N THR A 157 27.83 -16.17 -14.49
CA THR A 157 26.71 -15.26 -14.25
C THR A 157 26.66 -14.87 -12.77
N MET A 158 26.16 -13.67 -12.47
CA MET A 158 25.94 -13.26 -11.08
C MET A 158 24.51 -13.63 -10.71
N SER A 159 24.28 -14.09 -9.48
CA SER A 159 22.89 -14.29 -9.04
C SER A 159 22.17 -12.94 -8.89
N HIS A 160 20.85 -12.90 -9.09
CA HIS A 160 20.07 -11.66 -8.96
C HIS A 160 20.32 -10.95 -7.62
N SER A 161 20.55 -11.69 -6.53
CA SER A 161 20.94 -11.15 -5.21
C SER A 161 22.31 -10.47 -5.22
N GLN A 162 23.32 -11.05 -5.89
CA GLN A 162 24.64 -10.43 -6.06
C GLN A 162 24.56 -9.18 -6.96
N LEU A 163 23.81 -9.23 -8.06
CA LEU A 163 23.57 -8.10 -8.95
C LEU A 163 22.90 -6.96 -8.20
N PHE A 164 21.76 -7.22 -7.54
CA PHE A 164 21.04 -6.24 -6.72
C PHE A 164 21.94 -5.62 -5.64
N LYS A 165 22.73 -6.44 -4.93
CA LYS A 165 23.68 -5.97 -3.90
C LYS A 165 24.76 -5.07 -4.51
N ARG A 166 25.30 -5.41 -5.69
CA ARG A 166 26.31 -4.61 -6.40
C ARG A 166 25.73 -3.28 -6.87
N THR A 167 24.58 -3.29 -7.52
CA THR A 167 23.86 -2.08 -7.98
C THR A 167 23.52 -1.15 -6.81
N ASN A 168 22.90 -1.66 -5.73
CA ASN A 168 22.61 -0.88 -4.53
C ASN A 168 23.87 -0.27 -3.89
N ASN A 169 24.98 -1.01 -3.86
CA ASN A 169 26.22 -0.52 -3.27
C ASN A 169 26.93 0.51 -4.15
N PHE A 170 26.80 0.42 -5.46
CA PHE A 170 27.26 1.45 -6.40
C PHE A 170 26.44 2.75 -6.22
N LEU A 171 25.11 2.68 -6.31
CA LEU A 171 24.23 3.85 -6.21
C LEU A 171 24.43 4.60 -4.88
N ARG A 172 24.67 3.90 -3.76
CA ARG A 172 24.97 4.49 -2.44
C ARG A 172 26.36 5.13 -2.28
N ARG A 173 27.22 5.03 -3.29
CA ARG A 173 28.62 5.52 -3.27
C ARG A 173 28.92 6.51 -4.41
N SER A 174 27.89 6.91 -5.16
CA SER A 174 28.02 7.70 -6.37
C SER A 174 27.24 8.98 -6.18
N ASP A 175 27.93 10.12 -6.16
CA ASP A 175 27.35 11.45 -5.89
C ASP A 175 26.29 11.87 -6.92
N CYS A 176 26.20 11.17 -8.06
CA CYS A 176 25.09 11.29 -9.01
C CYS A 176 23.72 10.82 -8.46
N PHE A 177 23.66 10.10 -7.33
CA PHE A 177 22.41 9.49 -6.81
C PHE A 177 22.18 9.77 -5.32
N ALA A 178 21.01 10.34 -5.01
CA ALA A 178 20.49 10.53 -3.66
C ALA A 178 19.36 9.53 -3.34
N ASP A 179 18.87 9.58 -2.11
CA ASP A 179 17.62 8.92 -1.65
C ASP A 179 17.54 7.41 -1.97
N VAL A 180 18.67 6.72 -1.96
CA VAL A 180 18.74 5.31 -2.37
C VAL A 180 18.04 4.41 -1.33
N ILE A 181 16.98 3.72 -1.75
CA ILE A 181 16.12 2.85 -0.94
C ILE A 181 15.96 1.50 -1.65
N ALA A 182 16.26 0.39 -0.96
CA ALA A 182 16.15 -0.96 -1.51
C ALA A 182 14.84 -1.63 -1.07
N ILE A 183 13.88 -1.75 -1.99
CA ILE A 183 12.55 -2.35 -1.74
C ILE A 183 12.61 -3.82 -2.13
N ARG A 184 12.95 -4.69 -1.16
CA ARG A 184 13.25 -6.11 -1.38
C ARG A 184 12.08 -7.08 -1.18
N HIS A 185 10.92 -6.57 -0.76
CA HIS A 185 9.78 -7.39 -0.29
C HIS A 185 8.51 -7.20 -1.13
N ALA A 186 8.65 -6.71 -2.35
CA ALA A 186 7.62 -6.71 -3.38
C ALA A 186 7.85 -7.88 -4.36
N ARG A 187 6.82 -8.29 -5.14
CA ARG A 187 6.91 -9.33 -6.19
C ARG A 187 8.10 -9.11 -7.12
N VAL A 188 8.39 -7.85 -7.44
CA VAL A 188 9.60 -7.42 -8.15
C VAL A 188 10.44 -6.57 -7.19
N PRO A 189 11.57 -7.07 -6.68
CA PRO A 189 12.54 -6.28 -5.93
C PRO A 189 13.12 -5.12 -6.75
N ILE A 190 13.00 -3.89 -6.23
CA ILE A 190 13.51 -2.68 -6.90
C ILE A 190 14.45 -1.88 -5.99
N ILE A 191 15.31 -1.08 -6.62
CA ILE A 191 16.06 -0.01 -5.95
C ILE A 191 15.48 1.32 -6.42
N ARG A 192 14.87 2.08 -5.51
CA ARG A 192 14.49 3.47 -5.73
C ARG A 192 15.69 4.37 -5.42
N CYS A 193 15.90 5.41 -6.22
CA CYS A 193 16.85 6.48 -5.95
C CYS A 193 16.47 7.75 -6.70
N LYS A 194 17.20 8.84 -6.50
CA LYS A 194 16.99 10.12 -7.17
C LYS A 194 18.26 10.55 -7.90
N HIS A 195 18.19 10.84 -9.18
CA HIS A 195 19.32 11.42 -9.91
C HIS A 195 19.53 12.87 -9.47
N VAL A 196 20.72 13.18 -8.96
CA VAL A 196 21.00 14.47 -8.29
C VAL A 196 20.90 15.65 -9.26
N VAL A 197 21.46 15.52 -10.47
CA VAL A 197 21.55 16.63 -11.44
C VAL A 197 20.19 17.01 -12.02
N SER A 198 19.32 16.05 -12.31
CA SER A 198 17.99 16.30 -12.89
C SER A 198 16.88 16.40 -11.84
N GLY A 199 17.15 16.01 -10.59
CA GLY A 199 16.16 15.89 -9.52
C GLY A 199 15.13 14.76 -9.70
N LEU A 200 15.23 13.95 -10.76
CA LEU A 200 14.24 12.93 -11.12
C LEU A 200 14.43 11.62 -10.33
N SER A 201 13.33 11.05 -9.88
CA SER A 201 13.26 9.70 -9.31
C SER A 201 13.54 8.62 -10.34
N LEU A 202 14.16 7.52 -9.90
CA LEU A 202 14.47 6.32 -10.68
C LEU A 202 14.02 5.07 -9.91
N ASP A 203 13.30 4.17 -10.56
CA ASP A 203 12.95 2.85 -10.01
C ASP A 203 13.62 1.74 -10.83
N ILE A 204 14.52 1.00 -10.19
CA ILE A 204 15.48 0.10 -10.86
C ILE A 204 15.16 -1.36 -10.53
N SER A 205 14.64 -2.08 -11.51
CA SER A 205 14.31 -3.52 -11.49
C SER A 205 15.43 -4.38 -12.08
N MET A 206 15.59 -5.61 -11.55
CA MET A 206 16.57 -6.61 -11.99
C MET A 206 15.98 -8.03 -12.06
N SER A 207 14.64 -8.19 -12.08
CA SER A 207 13.99 -9.50 -11.89
C SER A 207 13.28 -10.05 -13.13
N SER A 208 12.69 -9.20 -13.97
CA SER A 208 11.93 -9.64 -15.14
C SER A 208 11.94 -8.57 -16.25
N PRO A 209 12.07 -8.96 -17.53
CA PRO A 209 11.99 -8.04 -18.66
C PRO A 209 10.55 -7.72 -19.08
N ASN A 210 9.52 -8.40 -18.53
CA ASN A 210 8.13 -8.36 -19.00
C ASN A 210 7.59 -6.93 -19.13
N SER A 211 7.92 -6.06 -18.18
CA SER A 211 7.54 -4.64 -18.21
C SER A 211 8.11 -3.87 -19.41
N THR A 212 9.25 -4.28 -19.97
CA THR A 212 9.83 -3.68 -21.19
C THR A 212 9.03 -4.06 -22.44
N TYR A 213 8.64 -5.33 -22.59
CA TYR A 213 7.80 -5.81 -23.69
C TYR A 213 6.41 -5.17 -23.64
N ASN A 214 5.76 -5.15 -22.47
CA ASN A 214 4.44 -4.55 -22.30
C ASN A 214 4.47 -3.03 -22.56
N SER A 215 5.57 -2.36 -22.21
CA SER A 215 5.78 -0.94 -22.53
C SER A 215 6.05 -0.69 -24.01
N ARG A 216 6.75 -1.62 -24.69
CA ARG A 216 7.00 -1.57 -26.14
C ARG A 216 5.70 -1.72 -26.93
N PHE A 217 4.87 -2.73 -26.61
CA PHE A 217 3.56 -2.93 -27.23
C PHE A 217 2.69 -1.67 -27.12
N VAL A 218 2.60 -1.08 -25.92
CA VAL A 218 1.85 0.16 -25.69
C VAL A 218 2.46 1.32 -26.48
N ALA A 219 3.78 1.48 -26.52
CA ALA A 219 4.41 2.55 -27.29
C ALA A 219 4.14 2.43 -28.80
N GLU A 220 4.27 1.22 -29.37
CA GLU A 220 3.98 0.97 -30.79
C GLU A 220 2.50 1.17 -31.13
N LEU A 221 1.58 0.76 -30.25
CA LEU A 221 0.14 1.04 -30.38
C LEU A 221 -0.16 2.54 -30.36
N LEU A 222 0.37 3.29 -29.38
CA LEU A 222 0.13 4.73 -29.23
C LEU A 222 0.78 5.57 -30.33
N ASN A 223 1.78 5.05 -31.04
CA ASN A 223 2.37 5.70 -32.20
C ASN A 223 1.53 5.55 -33.49
N ARG A 224 0.49 4.69 -33.52
CA ARG A 224 -0.39 4.54 -34.70
C ARG A 224 -1.34 5.72 -34.91
N ASP A 225 -1.86 6.30 -33.82
CA ASP A 225 -2.83 7.40 -33.89
C ASP A 225 -2.74 8.31 -32.66
N VAL A 226 -2.70 9.62 -32.88
CA VAL A 226 -2.62 10.62 -31.82
C VAL A 226 -3.80 10.53 -30.84
N ARG A 227 -5.00 10.14 -31.30
CA ARG A 227 -6.21 10.00 -30.49
C ARG A 227 -6.06 8.93 -29.40
N LEU A 228 -5.31 7.85 -29.69
CA LEU A 228 -4.97 6.83 -28.69
C LEU A 228 -4.09 7.42 -27.58
N ARG A 229 -3.08 8.22 -27.94
CA ARG A 229 -2.23 8.89 -26.94
C ARG A 229 -3.01 9.92 -26.12
N GLU A 230 -3.94 10.65 -26.73
CA GLU A 230 -4.82 11.58 -26.02
C GLU A 230 -5.74 10.86 -25.02
N LEU A 231 -6.37 9.74 -25.44
CA LEU A 231 -7.18 8.86 -24.59
C LEU A 231 -6.41 8.34 -23.37
N PHE A 232 -5.27 7.67 -23.61
CA PHE A 232 -4.51 7.01 -22.54
C PHE A 232 -3.94 8.04 -21.55
N LEU A 233 -3.46 9.18 -22.05
CA LEU A 233 -2.90 10.22 -21.18
C LEU A 233 -4.01 10.94 -20.39
N PHE A 234 -5.16 11.23 -21.00
CA PHE A 234 -6.29 11.84 -20.29
C PHE A 234 -6.81 10.94 -19.17
N LEU A 235 -7.07 9.66 -19.45
CA LEU A 235 -7.58 8.74 -18.44
C LEU A 235 -6.56 8.50 -17.31
N LYS A 236 -5.25 8.49 -17.61
CA LYS A 236 -4.19 8.45 -16.60
C LYS A 236 -4.18 9.69 -15.70
N ILE A 237 -4.44 10.89 -16.26
CA ILE A 237 -4.59 12.14 -15.49
C ILE A 237 -5.83 12.07 -14.60
N TRP A 238 -6.99 11.74 -15.17
CA TRP A 238 -8.27 11.56 -14.47
C TRP A 238 -8.13 10.62 -13.26
N ALA A 239 -7.58 9.42 -13.48
CA ALA A 239 -7.41 8.43 -12.41
C ALA A 239 -6.34 8.83 -11.37
N LYS A 240 -5.28 9.58 -11.73
CA LYS A 240 -4.35 10.16 -10.75
C LYS A 240 -4.97 11.31 -9.95
N LYS A 241 -5.84 12.12 -10.55
CA LYS A 241 -6.50 13.26 -9.87
C LYS A 241 -7.53 12.77 -8.87
N LEU A 242 -8.43 11.90 -9.29
CA LEU A 242 -9.43 11.26 -8.41
C LEU A 242 -8.81 10.25 -7.42
N LYS A 243 -7.49 10.01 -7.40
CA LYS A 243 -6.81 9.03 -6.52
C LYS A 243 -7.27 7.57 -6.71
N ILE A 244 -7.86 7.26 -7.86
CA ILE A 244 -8.14 5.89 -8.32
C ILE A 244 -6.81 5.14 -8.48
N ILE A 245 -5.80 5.79 -9.07
CA ILE A 245 -4.42 5.30 -9.09
C ILE A 245 -3.69 5.72 -7.81
N GLY A 246 -3.08 4.76 -7.11
CA GLY A 246 -2.33 5.02 -5.88
C GLY A 246 -1.87 3.76 -5.15
N SER A 247 -1.12 3.95 -4.05
CA SER A 247 -0.63 2.86 -3.19
C SER A 247 -1.80 2.08 -2.58
N GLY A 248 -1.86 0.77 -2.83
CA GLY A 248 -2.98 -0.09 -2.40
C GLY A 248 -4.27 0.14 -3.21
N SER A 249 -4.15 0.63 -4.43
CA SER A 249 -5.25 0.82 -5.39
C SER A 249 -4.83 0.36 -6.79
N MET A 250 -5.57 0.76 -7.83
CA MET A 250 -5.26 0.50 -9.23
C MET A 250 -3.85 1.01 -9.61
N THR A 251 -3.09 0.22 -10.37
CA THR A 251 -1.82 0.67 -10.96
C THR A 251 -2.06 1.43 -12.26
N SER A 252 -1.14 2.32 -12.66
CA SER A 252 -1.23 2.94 -14.00
C SER A 252 -1.22 1.92 -15.13
N TYR A 253 -0.60 0.76 -14.92
CA TYR A 253 -0.59 -0.32 -15.90
C TYR A 253 -1.94 -1.03 -16.00
N CYS A 254 -2.60 -1.33 -14.87
CA CYS A 254 -3.96 -1.88 -14.87
C CYS A 254 -4.95 -0.98 -15.63
N LEU A 255 -4.86 0.35 -15.47
CA LEU A 255 -5.67 1.28 -16.27
C LEU A 255 -5.35 1.18 -17.77
N ILE A 256 -4.07 1.11 -18.15
CA ILE A 256 -3.64 0.93 -19.55
C ILE A 256 -4.23 -0.37 -20.13
N THR A 257 -4.22 -1.46 -19.37
CA THR A 257 -4.82 -2.75 -19.75
C THR A 257 -6.34 -2.66 -19.93
N LEU A 258 -7.06 -1.90 -19.10
CA LEU A 258 -8.49 -1.64 -19.28
C LEU A 258 -8.78 -0.81 -20.55
N ILE A 259 -7.92 0.15 -20.91
CA ILE A 259 -8.12 0.93 -22.15
C ILE A 259 -7.81 0.08 -23.39
N ILE A 260 -6.82 -0.82 -23.33
CA ILE A 260 -6.59 -1.83 -24.38
C ILE A 260 -7.84 -2.71 -24.56
N TYR A 261 -8.41 -3.20 -23.46
CA TYR A 261 -9.63 -4.02 -23.47
C TYR A 261 -10.84 -3.26 -24.04
N GLN A 262 -11.02 -1.98 -23.71
CA GLN A 262 -12.06 -1.13 -24.29
C GLN A 262 -11.94 -1.05 -25.82
N LEU A 263 -10.74 -0.79 -26.35
CA LEU A 263 -10.51 -0.72 -27.80
C LEU A 263 -10.83 -2.05 -28.49
N GLN A 264 -10.65 -3.17 -27.79
CA GLN A 264 -11.05 -4.50 -28.27
C GLN A 264 -12.58 -4.68 -28.27
N GLN A 265 -13.29 -4.24 -27.24
CA GLN A 265 -14.77 -4.26 -27.24
C GLN A 265 -15.36 -3.40 -28.36
N GLN A 266 -14.72 -2.28 -28.67
CA GLN A 266 -15.10 -1.37 -29.75
C GLN A 266 -14.58 -1.79 -31.14
N ARG A 267 -13.89 -2.94 -31.26
CA ARG A 267 -13.28 -3.46 -32.50
C ARG A 267 -12.29 -2.50 -33.17
N HIS A 268 -11.66 -1.64 -32.37
CA HIS A 268 -10.59 -0.72 -32.78
C HIS A 268 -9.19 -1.34 -32.62
N LEU A 269 -9.11 -2.48 -31.93
CA LEU A 269 -7.90 -3.28 -31.73
C LEU A 269 -8.31 -4.77 -31.68
N PRO A 270 -7.62 -5.70 -32.36
CA PRO A 270 -7.83 -7.14 -32.18
C PRO A 270 -7.39 -7.62 -30.79
N SER A 271 -7.83 -8.82 -30.41
CA SER A 271 -7.29 -9.56 -29.25
C SER A 271 -5.79 -9.83 -29.40
N ILE A 272 -5.01 -9.94 -28.32
CA ILE A 272 -3.56 -10.26 -28.47
C ILE A 272 -3.37 -11.62 -29.13
N ARG A 273 -4.25 -12.58 -28.87
CA ARG A 273 -4.32 -13.88 -29.55
C ARG A 273 -4.41 -13.73 -31.07
N GLU A 274 -5.25 -12.83 -31.58
CA GLU A 274 -5.33 -12.52 -33.03
C GLU A 274 -4.07 -11.82 -33.54
N LEU A 275 -3.50 -10.87 -32.78
CA LEU A 275 -2.24 -10.20 -33.13
C LEU A 275 -1.03 -11.15 -33.18
N GLN A 276 -1.13 -12.34 -32.59
CA GLN A 276 -0.12 -13.40 -32.60
C GLN A 276 -0.28 -14.41 -33.74
N ILE A 277 -1.40 -14.43 -34.47
CA ILE A 277 -1.63 -15.41 -35.55
C ILE A 277 -0.62 -15.20 -36.68
N GLY A 278 0.10 -16.27 -37.04
CA GLY A 278 1.10 -16.27 -38.12
C GLY A 278 2.42 -15.57 -37.78
N ILE A 279 2.58 -15.03 -36.57
CA ILE A 279 3.83 -14.37 -36.15
C ILE A 279 4.76 -15.38 -35.48
N PRO A 280 6.07 -15.43 -35.82
CA PRO A 280 7.03 -16.29 -35.13
C PRO A 280 7.06 -16.01 -33.63
N VAL A 281 6.95 -17.08 -32.82
CA VAL A 281 6.90 -17.00 -31.35
C VAL A 281 8.16 -16.35 -30.80
N LEU A 282 7.97 -15.35 -29.94
CA LEU A 282 9.02 -14.70 -29.17
C LEU A 282 8.88 -15.14 -27.71
N ASP A 283 9.34 -16.35 -27.41
CA ASP A 283 9.30 -16.89 -26.06
C ASP A 283 10.34 -16.21 -25.17
N ILE A 284 9.87 -15.71 -24.01
CA ILE A 284 10.69 -15.20 -22.93
C ILE A 284 10.21 -15.87 -21.64
N PHE A 285 10.94 -16.91 -21.22
CA PHE A 285 10.64 -17.73 -20.05
C PHE A 285 9.24 -18.37 -20.06
N GLY A 286 8.79 -18.87 -21.22
CA GLY A 286 7.47 -19.49 -21.38
C GLY A 286 6.34 -18.53 -21.77
N ILE A 287 6.62 -17.23 -21.90
CA ILE A 287 5.64 -16.19 -22.29
C ILE A 287 5.93 -15.75 -23.73
N ASN A 288 4.93 -15.85 -24.60
CA ASN A 288 5.03 -15.36 -25.98
C ASN A 288 4.78 -13.84 -26.05
N TYR A 289 5.82 -13.07 -26.36
CA TYR A 289 5.76 -11.61 -26.58
C TYR A 289 5.70 -11.21 -28.06
N ALA A 290 5.46 -12.16 -28.97
CA ALA A 290 5.22 -11.83 -30.37
C ALA A 290 3.90 -11.06 -30.54
N TYR A 291 3.83 -10.21 -31.56
CA TYR A 291 2.60 -9.63 -32.11
C TYR A 291 2.93 -8.94 -33.44
N SER A 292 1.94 -8.67 -34.28
CA SER A 292 2.04 -7.65 -35.33
C SER A 292 0.87 -6.68 -35.24
N LEU A 293 1.18 -5.38 -35.21
CA LEU A 293 0.18 -4.31 -35.28
C LEU A 293 -0.14 -3.88 -36.72
N GLU A 294 0.52 -4.46 -37.74
CA GLU A 294 0.41 -4.05 -39.14
C GLU A 294 -1.05 -3.98 -39.61
N HIS A 295 -1.77 -5.09 -39.48
CA HIS A 295 -3.16 -5.30 -39.92
C HIS A 295 -4.22 -4.68 -38.99
N VAL A 296 -3.83 -3.94 -37.95
CA VAL A 296 -4.80 -3.28 -37.05
C VAL A 296 -5.48 -2.12 -37.80
N PRO A 297 -6.83 -2.09 -37.90
CA PRO A 297 -7.52 -1.07 -38.66
C PRO A 297 -7.26 0.34 -38.11
N ALA A 298 -7.22 1.34 -39.00
CA ALA A 298 -7.15 2.73 -38.59
C ALA A 298 -8.45 3.15 -37.88
N LEU A 299 -8.34 3.99 -36.85
CA LEU A 299 -9.51 4.55 -36.17
C LEU A 299 -10.36 5.39 -37.16
N PRO A 300 -11.68 5.17 -37.27
CA PRO A 300 -12.55 5.90 -38.20
C PRO A 300 -12.40 7.41 -38.08
N ALA A 301 -12.38 8.14 -39.20
CA ALA A 301 -12.12 9.59 -39.20
C ALA A 301 -13.18 10.41 -38.43
N SER A 302 -14.39 9.87 -38.27
CA SER A 302 -15.48 10.45 -37.46
C SER A 302 -15.29 10.29 -35.94
N LEU A 303 -14.45 9.35 -35.49
CA LEU A 303 -14.28 9.02 -34.08
C LEU A 303 -13.28 9.99 -33.41
N THR A 304 -13.73 10.82 -32.49
CA THR A 304 -12.87 11.77 -31.79
C THR A 304 -12.24 11.18 -30.53
N SER A 305 -11.21 11.84 -30.00
CA SER A 305 -10.65 11.54 -28.67
C SER A 305 -11.71 11.64 -27.56
N PHE A 306 -12.74 12.49 -27.73
CA PHE A 306 -13.85 12.62 -26.77
C PHE A 306 -14.77 11.38 -26.80
N ASP A 307 -15.05 10.82 -27.98
CA ASP A 307 -15.89 9.63 -28.13
C ASP A 307 -15.19 8.39 -27.55
N LEU A 308 -13.88 8.28 -27.76
CA LEU A 308 -13.04 7.26 -27.12
C LEU A 308 -13.05 7.38 -25.58
N ILE A 309 -12.96 8.60 -25.04
CA ILE A 309 -13.03 8.84 -23.58
C ILE A 309 -14.42 8.52 -23.04
N THR A 310 -15.47 8.88 -23.78
CA THR A 310 -16.87 8.60 -23.41
C THR A 310 -17.14 7.09 -23.39
N GLY A 311 -16.71 6.37 -24.43
CA GLY A 311 -16.83 4.92 -24.52
C GLY A 311 -16.06 4.16 -23.43
N PHE A 312 -14.99 4.72 -22.87
CA PHE A 312 -14.33 4.15 -21.68
C PHE A 312 -15.28 4.20 -20.48
N PHE A 313 -15.85 5.38 -20.20
CA PHE A 313 -16.72 5.56 -19.04
C PHE A 313 -18.03 4.78 -19.17
N GLU A 314 -18.65 4.76 -20.36
CA GLU A 314 -19.89 4.03 -20.63
C GLU A 314 -19.71 2.51 -20.56
N LEU A 315 -18.62 1.96 -21.11
CA LEU A 315 -18.30 0.53 -20.99
C LEU A 315 -18.13 0.13 -19.52
N TYR A 316 -17.38 0.91 -18.76
CA TYR A 316 -17.01 0.55 -17.39
C TYR A 316 -18.02 0.98 -16.32
N SER A 317 -18.95 1.89 -16.60
CA SER A 317 -20.09 2.16 -15.71
C SER A 317 -21.10 1.00 -15.61
N HIS A 318 -20.99 0.02 -16.51
CA HIS A 318 -21.86 -1.16 -16.57
C HIS A 318 -21.11 -2.49 -16.35
N MET A 319 -19.83 -2.45 -15.97
CA MET A 319 -18.98 -3.64 -15.86
C MET A 319 -19.07 -4.33 -14.50
N ASP A 320 -19.39 -5.63 -14.49
CA ASP A 320 -19.35 -6.49 -13.30
C ASP A 320 -17.92 -7.01 -13.03
N PHE A 321 -17.07 -6.11 -12.53
CA PHE A 321 -15.67 -6.42 -12.18
C PHE A 321 -15.51 -7.53 -11.14
N GLU A 322 -16.54 -7.85 -10.35
CA GLU A 322 -16.48 -8.86 -9.28
C GLU A 322 -16.67 -10.29 -9.82
N LYS A 323 -17.40 -10.47 -10.93
CA LYS A 323 -17.65 -11.78 -11.56
C LYS A 323 -16.91 -12.02 -12.87
N LYS A 324 -16.35 -10.97 -13.48
CA LYS A 324 -15.74 -11.07 -14.83
C LYS A 324 -14.22 -10.97 -14.82
N LEU A 325 -13.59 -11.95 -15.47
CA LEU A 325 -12.20 -11.92 -15.88
C LEU A 325 -12.13 -11.15 -17.20
N LEU A 326 -11.58 -9.93 -17.16
CA LEU A 326 -11.34 -9.15 -18.38
C LEU A 326 -10.03 -9.63 -19.01
N SER A 327 -10.13 -10.32 -20.16
CA SER A 327 -8.97 -10.84 -20.88
C SER A 327 -8.68 -9.99 -22.14
N PRO A 328 -7.59 -9.18 -22.14
CA PRO A 328 -7.12 -8.54 -23.37
C PRO A 328 -6.51 -9.55 -24.35
N TYR A 329 -6.05 -10.70 -23.84
CA TYR A 329 -5.53 -11.78 -24.65
C TYR A 329 -6.59 -12.39 -25.56
N LEU A 330 -7.80 -12.65 -25.02
CA LEU A 330 -8.95 -13.14 -25.76
C LEU A 330 -9.85 -12.02 -26.34
N GLY A 331 -9.62 -10.77 -25.96
CA GLY A 331 -10.41 -9.61 -26.38
C GLY A 331 -11.84 -9.57 -25.86
N HIS A 332 -12.17 -10.36 -24.82
CA HIS A 332 -13.52 -10.41 -24.23
C HIS A 332 -13.50 -10.84 -22.75
N ALA A 333 -14.64 -10.72 -22.08
CA ALA A 333 -14.81 -11.06 -20.67
C ALA A 333 -15.23 -12.51 -20.51
N LEU A 334 -14.51 -13.26 -19.67
CA LEU A 334 -14.91 -14.57 -19.20
C LEU A 334 -15.58 -14.48 -17.83
N ASP A 335 -16.29 -15.52 -17.42
CA ASP A 335 -16.70 -15.71 -16.04
C ASP A 335 -15.55 -16.28 -15.20
N VAL A 336 -15.22 -15.68 -14.06
CA VAL A 336 -13.99 -15.99 -13.29
C VAL A 336 -13.96 -17.46 -12.84
N GLU A 337 -15.07 -17.96 -12.30
CA GLU A 337 -15.13 -19.33 -11.77
C GLU A 337 -15.10 -20.35 -12.91
N ALA A 338 -15.91 -20.14 -13.97
CA ALA A 338 -16.01 -21.08 -15.08
C ALA A 338 -14.72 -21.20 -15.91
N ALA A 339 -13.95 -20.11 -16.05
CA ALA A 339 -12.78 -20.07 -16.94
C ALA A 339 -11.50 -20.67 -16.35
N LEU A 340 -11.29 -20.54 -15.04
CA LEU A 340 -9.99 -20.82 -14.40
C LEU A 340 -10.02 -21.93 -13.34
N THR A 341 -11.20 -22.45 -12.97
CA THR A 341 -11.31 -23.59 -12.02
C THR A 341 -11.44 -24.95 -12.70
N VAL A 342 -11.77 -24.98 -14.00
CA VAL A 342 -11.94 -26.19 -14.80
C VAL A 342 -10.83 -26.26 -15.86
N PRO A 343 -9.88 -27.21 -15.74
CA PRO A 343 -8.80 -27.37 -16.72
C PRO A 343 -9.33 -27.57 -18.15
N GLY A 344 -8.68 -26.94 -19.12
CA GLY A 344 -9.06 -27.00 -20.53
C GLY A 344 -10.11 -25.97 -20.98
N ASN A 345 -10.79 -25.25 -20.06
CA ASN A 345 -11.69 -24.15 -20.44
C ASN A 345 -10.95 -22.90 -20.96
N PHE A 346 -9.66 -22.75 -20.62
CA PHE A 346 -8.77 -21.73 -21.16
C PHE A 346 -7.42 -22.37 -21.53
N PRO A 347 -7.33 -23.12 -22.64
CA PRO A 347 -6.19 -23.99 -22.92
C PRO A 347 -4.88 -23.23 -23.16
N GLU A 348 -4.92 -21.96 -23.61
CA GLU A 348 -3.72 -21.14 -23.73
C GLU A 348 -3.16 -20.69 -22.37
N TYR A 349 -4.02 -20.52 -21.35
CA TYR A 349 -3.61 -20.25 -19.97
C TYR A 349 -2.91 -21.49 -19.37
N ASP A 350 -3.52 -22.66 -19.51
CA ASP A 350 -2.95 -23.93 -19.05
C ASP A 350 -1.62 -24.24 -19.75
N ALA A 351 -1.56 -24.02 -21.08
CA ALA A 351 -0.33 -24.19 -21.85
C ALA A 351 0.78 -23.22 -21.45
N GLN A 352 0.46 -21.96 -21.15
CA GLN A 352 1.44 -20.98 -20.66
C GLN A 352 1.93 -21.33 -19.25
N MET A 353 1.07 -21.77 -18.34
CA MET A 353 1.47 -22.24 -17.00
C MET A 353 2.55 -23.31 -17.10
N LEU A 354 2.27 -24.36 -17.88
CA LEU A 354 3.21 -25.46 -18.13
C LEU A 354 4.47 -24.99 -18.87
N ALA A 355 4.43 -23.93 -19.67
CA ALA A 355 5.60 -23.39 -20.36
C ALA A 355 6.52 -22.63 -19.40
N ILE A 356 5.96 -21.78 -18.53
CA ILE A 356 6.72 -21.03 -17.53
C ILE A 356 7.36 -22.00 -16.52
N GLU A 357 6.62 -22.98 -15.98
CA GLU A 357 7.18 -23.99 -15.06
C GLU A 357 8.38 -24.74 -15.66
N ARG A 358 8.29 -25.12 -16.95
CA ARG A 358 9.41 -25.76 -17.67
C ARG A 358 10.59 -24.83 -17.92
N ALA A 359 10.35 -23.54 -18.10
CA ALA A 359 11.39 -22.54 -18.38
C ALA A 359 12.10 -22.01 -17.12
N THR A 360 11.39 -21.90 -16.00
CA THR A 360 11.93 -21.37 -14.72
C THR A 360 12.43 -22.46 -13.78
N GLN A 361 11.88 -23.68 -13.86
CA GLN A 361 12.01 -24.75 -12.85
C GLN A 361 11.46 -24.36 -11.46
N GLU A 362 10.63 -23.32 -11.39
CA GLU A 362 9.94 -22.87 -10.17
C GLU A 362 8.45 -23.19 -10.25
N GLN A 363 7.83 -23.56 -9.11
CA GLN A 363 6.38 -23.70 -9.03
C GLN A 363 5.71 -22.32 -9.10
N ILE A 364 4.84 -22.10 -10.07
CA ILE A 364 4.25 -20.79 -10.33
C ILE A 364 2.94 -20.61 -9.55
N GLU A 365 2.72 -19.41 -8.99
CA GLU A 365 1.43 -19.06 -8.37
C GLU A 365 0.35 -18.89 -9.46
N PRO A 366 -0.81 -19.57 -9.37
CA PRO A 366 -1.89 -19.43 -10.34
C PRO A 366 -2.54 -18.05 -10.29
N PHE A 367 -3.38 -17.74 -11.29
CA PHE A 367 -4.09 -16.47 -11.37
C PHE A 367 -4.89 -16.18 -10.11
N GLN A 368 -4.79 -14.94 -9.63
CA GLN A 368 -5.32 -14.50 -8.34
C GLN A 368 -6.83 -14.22 -8.45
N ILE A 369 -7.63 -15.28 -8.56
CA ILE A 369 -9.10 -15.26 -8.70
C ILE A 369 -9.84 -14.84 -7.43
N GLU A 370 -9.18 -14.85 -6.27
CA GLU A 370 -9.76 -14.45 -4.98
C GLU A 370 -9.82 -12.92 -4.81
N ARG A 371 -9.50 -12.16 -5.87
CA ARG A 371 -9.49 -10.69 -5.92
C ARG A 371 -10.78 -10.18 -6.54
N CYS A 372 -11.36 -9.15 -5.92
CA CYS A 372 -12.60 -8.52 -6.40
C CYS A 372 -12.48 -7.75 -7.72
N VAL A 373 -11.29 -7.73 -8.34
CA VAL A 373 -11.09 -7.26 -9.71
C VAL A 373 -10.15 -8.26 -10.40
N CYS A 374 -10.63 -8.88 -11.48
CA CYS A 374 -9.86 -9.81 -12.30
C CYS A 374 -9.60 -9.22 -13.69
N VAL A 375 -8.39 -8.69 -13.90
CA VAL A 375 -7.94 -8.20 -15.21
C VAL A 375 -6.65 -8.93 -15.56
N GLN A 376 -6.63 -9.61 -16.70
CA GLN A 376 -5.48 -10.36 -17.18
C GLN A 376 -4.43 -9.42 -17.79
N ASP A 377 -3.15 -9.70 -17.58
CA ASP A 377 -2.09 -9.11 -18.41
C ASP A 377 -2.30 -9.51 -19.89
N PRO A 378 -2.01 -8.65 -20.88
CA PRO A 378 -2.20 -8.99 -22.29
C PRO A 378 -1.32 -10.15 -22.79
N PHE A 379 -0.21 -10.47 -22.09
CA PHE A 379 0.75 -11.51 -22.48
C PHE A 379 1.02 -12.52 -21.34
N GLU A 380 1.20 -12.06 -20.09
CA GLU A 380 1.45 -12.90 -18.90
C GLU A 380 0.11 -13.39 -18.31
N LEU A 381 -0.48 -14.44 -18.91
CA LEU A 381 -1.85 -14.90 -18.66
C LEU A 381 -2.15 -15.28 -17.19
N LEU A 382 -1.11 -15.57 -16.40
CA LEU A 382 -1.18 -15.87 -14.96
C LEU A 382 -1.19 -14.62 -14.06
N HIS A 383 -0.93 -13.43 -14.60
CA HIS A 383 -0.89 -12.20 -13.84
C HIS A 383 -2.25 -11.48 -13.83
N ASN A 384 -2.86 -11.39 -12.64
CA ASN A 384 -3.93 -10.43 -12.40
C ASN A 384 -3.34 -9.03 -12.17
N VAL A 385 -3.46 -8.13 -13.16
CA VAL A 385 -2.99 -6.73 -13.04
C VAL A 385 -3.90 -5.89 -12.12
N GLY A 386 -5.13 -6.35 -11.86
CA GLY A 386 -6.10 -5.74 -10.96
C GLY A 386 -5.92 -6.09 -9.47
N GLN A 387 -5.03 -7.04 -9.13
CA GLN A 387 -4.90 -7.64 -7.79
C GLN A 387 -4.69 -6.68 -6.61
N SER A 388 -4.25 -5.44 -6.87
CA SER A 388 -4.00 -4.41 -5.86
C SER A 388 -5.23 -3.55 -5.54
N ILE A 389 -6.32 -3.70 -6.28
CA ILE A 389 -7.58 -2.99 -6.06
C ILE A 389 -8.33 -3.66 -4.90
N SER A 390 -8.61 -2.90 -3.84
CA SER A 390 -9.47 -3.37 -2.74
C SER A 390 -10.95 -3.12 -3.04
N GLN A 391 -11.86 -3.88 -2.42
CA GLN A 391 -13.32 -3.69 -2.53
C GLN A 391 -13.78 -2.23 -2.32
N THR A 392 -13.10 -1.50 -1.43
CA THR A 392 -13.44 -0.09 -1.14
C THR A 392 -13.03 0.83 -2.29
N ASN A 393 -11.94 0.51 -2.99
CA ASN A 393 -11.44 1.27 -4.13
C ASN A 393 -12.18 0.89 -5.41
N LEU A 394 -12.61 -0.37 -5.57
CA LEU A 394 -13.53 -0.80 -6.62
C LEU A 394 -14.88 -0.07 -6.49
N TYR A 395 -15.48 -0.05 -5.29
CA TYR A 395 -16.74 0.66 -5.09
C TYR A 395 -16.59 2.17 -5.39
N TYR A 396 -15.47 2.79 -5.00
CA TYR A 396 -15.19 4.18 -5.36
C TYR A 396 -15.00 4.38 -6.88
N LEU A 397 -14.25 3.49 -7.55
CA LEU A 397 -14.06 3.47 -8.99
C LEU A 397 -15.41 3.42 -9.72
N ASN A 398 -16.31 2.52 -9.34
CA ASN A 398 -17.63 2.38 -9.95
C ASN A 398 -18.47 3.67 -9.81
N GLN A 399 -18.44 4.32 -8.64
CA GLN A 399 -19.07 5.62 -8.46
C GLN A 399 -18.46 6.72 -9.37
N CYS A 400 -17.13 6.75 -9.53
CA CYS A 400 -16.46 7.70 -10.42
C CYS A 400 -16.74 7.45 -11.90
N LEU A 401 -16.80 6.17 -12.32
CA LEU A 401 -17.15 5.78 -13.69
C LEU A 401 -18.59 6.17 -14.02
N ALA A 402 -19.55 5.88 -13.13
CA ALA A 402 -20.95 6.27 -13.32
C ALA A 402 -21.13 7.80 -13.37
N ALA A 403 -20.44 8.56 -12.50
CA ALA A 403 -20.45 10.02 -12.54
C ALA A 403 -19.83 10.58 -13.83
N ALA A 404 -18.73 9.98 -14.30
CA ALA A 404 -18.08 10.37 -15.56
C ALA A 404 -18.96 10.05 -16.79
N ALA A 405 -19.57 8.86 -16.87
CA ALA A 405 -20.48 8.47 -17.94
C ALA A 405 -21.73 9.37 -18.01
N LYS A 406 -22.28 9.74 -16.84
CA LYS A 406 -23.36 10.73 -16.71
C LYS A 406 -22.94 12.11 -17.23
N ALA A 407 -21.75 12.59 -16.86
CA ALA A 407 -21.20 13.86 -17.35
C ALA A 407 -20.88 13.84 -18.85
N CYS A 408 -20.42 12.71 -19.38
CA CYS A 408 -20.28 12.45 -20.81
C CYS A 408 -21.60 12.40 -21.58
N ASN A 409 -22.76 12.51 -20.90
CA ASN A 409 -24.07 12.64 -21.54
C ASN A 409 -24.88 13.88 -21.12
N ASP A 410 -24.31 14.74 -20.27
CA ASP A 410 -24.90 16.03 -19.92
C ASP A 410 -24.73 17.05 -21.07
N ALA A 411 -25.84 17.58 -21.59
CA ALA A 411 -25.85 18.51 -22.71
C ALA A 411 -25.20 19.88 -22.40
N LYS A 412 -25.23 20.33 -21.14
CA LYS A 412 -24.62 21.59 -20.69
C LYS A 412 -23.10 21.44 -20.53
N LEU A 413 -22.62 20.28 -20.08
CA LEU A 413 -21.19 19.98 -20.06
C LEU A 413 -20.65 19.73 -21.49
N LYS A 414 -21.40 19.02 -22.36
CA LYS A 414 -21.04 18.87 -23.79
C LYS A 414 -20.89 20.22 -24.51
N SER A 415 -21.78 21.17 -24.24
CA SER A 415 -21.70 22.53 -24.80
C SER A 415 -20.65 23.44 -24.13
N THR A 416 -20.08 23.04 -22.99
CA THR A 416 -19.10 23.84 -22.23
C THR A 416 -17.84 23.02 -21.89
N PRO A 417 -16.94 22.76 -22.87
CA PRO A 417 -15.81 21.84 -22.68
C PRO A 417 -14.86 22.19 -21.53
N SER A 418 -14.73 23.48 -21.19
CA SER A 418 -13.93 23.94 -20.04
C SER A 418 -14.51 23.44 -18.70
N MET A 419 -15.83 23.53 -18.52
CA MET A 419 -16.52 22.98 -17.36
C MET A 419 -16.51 21.45 -17.34
N PHE A 420 -16.62 20.79 -18.51
CA PHE A 420 -16.54 19.33 -18.62
C PHE A 420 -15.21 18.78 -18.10
N TYR A 421 -14.08 19.32 -18.56
CA TYR A 421 -12.76 18.85 -18.13
C TYR A 421 -12.44 19.23 -16.67
N ASP A 422 -12.91 20.37 -16.16
CA ASP A 422 -12.82 20.69 -14.73
C ASP A 422 -13.65 19.71 -13.87
N TYR A 423 -14.88 19.41 -14.29
CA TYR A 423 -15.75 18.47 -13.58
C TYR A 423 -15.15 17.06 -13.52
N LEU A 424 -14.65 16.53 -14.64
CA LEU A 424 -14.06 15.20 -14.67
C LEU A 424 -12.82 15.08 -13.76
N LEU A 425 -12.01 16.13 -13.63
CA LEU A 425 -10.77 16.09 -12.84
C LEU A 425 -10.95 16.45 -11.36
N PHE A 426 -11.93 17.29 -11.03
CA PHE A 426 -12.13 17.81 -9.67
C PHE A 426 -13.59 17.67 -9.16
N GLY A 427 -14.58 17.98 -10.01
CA GLY A 427 -16.00 18.02 -9.63
C GLY A 427 -16.62 16.67 -9.24
N ILE A 428 -16.16 15.53 -9.79
CA ILE A 428 -16.71 14.20 -9.48
C ILE A 428 -16.66 13.89 -7.96
N ALA A 429 -15.53 14.17 -7.28
CA ALA A 429 -15.42 13.87 -5.84
C ALA A 429 -16.34 14.76 -4.99
N GLU A 430 -16.51 16.03 -5.41
CA GLU A 430 -17.40 17.01 -4.77
C GLU A 430 -18.88 16.58 -4.91
N HIS A 431 -19.28 16.14 -6.11
CA HIS A 431 -20.63 15.61 -6.42
C HIS A 431 -20.95 14.35 -5.60
N LEU A 432 -20.07 13.35 -5.60
CA LEU A 432 -20.27 12.10 -4.86
C LEU A 432 -20.40 12.31 -3.34
N LEU A 433 -19.73 13.32 -2.78
CA LEU A 433 -19.89 13.69 -1.37
C LEU A 433 -21.22 14.42 -1.10
N GLN A 434 -21.78 15.15 -2.07
CA GLN A 434 -23.09 15.80 -1.94
C GLN A 434 -24.22 14.76 -1.99
N GLU A 435 -24.19 13.81 -2.92
CA GLU A 435 -25.18 12.74 -3.03
C GLU A 435 -25.26 11.92 -1.72
N GLN A 436 -24.12 11.52 -1.15
CA GLN A 436 -24.08 10.82 0.15
C GLN A 436 -24.56 11.65 1.35
N ARG A 437 -24.60 12.99 1.25
CA ARG A 437 -25.23 13.82 2.30
C ARG A 437 -26.74 13.79 2.17
N LEU A 438 -27.27 13.81 0.95
CA LEU A 438 -28.71 13.73 0.68
C LEU A 438 -29.28 12.36 1.09
N GLU A 439 -28.61 11.26 0.74
CA GLU A 439 -28.98 9.90 1.19
C GLU A 439 -29.09 9.77 2.72
N TYR A 440 -28.26 10.51 3.47
CA TYR A 440 -28.22 10.44 4.94
C TYR A 440 -29.20 11.38 5.66
N VAL A 441 -29.91 12.25 4.93
CA VAL A 441 -30.85 13.23 5.52
C VAL A 441 -32.28 12.68 5.64
N GLN A 442 -32.58 11.51 5.04
CA GLN A 442 -33.81 10.76 5.30
C GLN A 442 -33.50 9.29 5.69
N PRO A 443 -34.31 8.62 6.53
CA PRO A 443 -35.45 9.13 7.31
C PRO A 443 -35.10 9.27 8.80
N ALA A 444 -35.38 10.44 9.38
CA ALA A 444 -35.32 10.63 10.84
C ALA A 444 -36.47 11.52 11.33
N LYS A 445 -37.24 11.01 12.32
CA LYS A 445 -38.34 11.71 13.02
C LYS A 445 -39.59 12.02 12.19
N GLN A 446 -40.34 10.98 11.80
CA GLN A 446 -41.79 11.06 12.02
C GLN A 446 -42.04 11.12 13.54
N ARG A 447 -42.04 12.32 14.10
CA ARG A 447 -42.42 12.55 15.51
C ARG A 447 -43.94 12.40 15.59
N LYS A 448 -44.43 11.33 16.23
CA LYS A 448 -45.86 11.16 16.51
C LYS A 448 -46.42 12.45 17.12
N GLN A 449 -47.32 13.13 16.41
CA GLN A 449 -48.14 14.17 17.00
C GLN A 449 -49.29 13.50 17.74
N ILE A 450 -49.52 13.91 18.98
CA ILE A 450 -50.69 13.54 19.77
C ILE A 450 -51.79 14.56 19.41
N PRO A 451 -53.01 14.15 19.06
CA PRO A 451 -54.06 15.09 18.68
C PRO A 451 -54.61 15.82 19.91
N SER A 452 -54.59 17.15 19.88
CA SER A 452 -55.22 18.01 20.89
C SER A 452 -55.92 19.21 20.25
N THR A 453 -57.18 18.98 19.87
CA THR A 453 -58.32 19.92 19.90
C THR A 453 -58.04 21.44 19.87
N THR A 454 -58.38 22.06 18.74
CA THR A 454 -59.30 23.21 18.65
C THR A 454 -58.97 24.54 19.38
N ARG A 455 -58.60 25.59 18.62
CA ARG A 455 -59.32 26.89 18.57
C ARG A 455 -58.82 27.77 17.40
N ALA A 456 -59.54 28.87 17.13
CA ALA A 456 -59.56 29.62 15.87
C ALA A 456 -58.44 30.68 15.66
N ALA A 457 -58.38 31.24 14.44
CA ALA A 457 -57.62 32.45 14.05
C ALA A 457 -58.26 33.75 14.60
N PRO A 458 -57.64 34.96 14.48
CA PRO A 458 -57.33 35.70 13.23
C PRO A 458 -55.81 35.81 12.94
N ALA A 459 -55.23 36.24 11.80
CA ALA A 459 -55.50 37.23 10.71
C ALA A 459 -54.53 38.46 10.78
N ASP A 460 -54.42 39.24 9.70
CA ASP A 460 -53.55 40.42 9.45
C ASP A 460 -52.02 40.17 9.37
N ALA A 461 -51.18 41.01 8.72
CA ALA A 461 -51.35 41.91 7.55
C ALA A 461 -49.95 42.36 7.01
N ASP A 462 -49.93 43.11 5.90
CA ASP A 462 -48.79 43.55 5.07
C ASP A 462 -47.57 44.22 5.74
N ALA A 463 -46.40 44.09 5.09
CA ALA A 463 -45.41 45.17 4.93
C ALA A 463 -44.43 44.89 3.74
N VAL A 464 -44.00 45.94 3.04
CA VAL A 464 -43.10 45.92 1.85
C VAL A 464 -42.05 47.05 1.96
N ALA A 465 -41.02 47.03 1.09
CA ALA A 465 -40.06 48.11 0.77
C ALA A 465 -38.80 48.19 1.68
N VAL A 466 -37.62 48.72 1.26
CA VAL A 466 -37.06 49.09 -0.08
C VAL A 466 -35.51 49.07 0.01
N ALA A 467 -34.78 49.21 -1.12
CA ALA A 467 -33.30 49.17 -1.20
C ALA A 467 -32.66 50.52 -1.67
N VAL A 468 -31.35 50.49 -2.05
CA VAL A 468 -30.57 51.54 -2.80
C VAL A 468 -29.99 52.69 -1.92
N PRO A 469 -28.82 53.35 -2.21
CA PRO A 469 -27.73 53.16 -3.21
C PRO A 469 -26.27 53.08 -2.65
N VAL A 470 -25.27 53.10 -3.56
CA VAL A 470 -23.81 53.27 -3.36
C VAL A 470 -23.28 54.55 -4.07
N PRO A 471 -22.19 55.18 -3.59
CA PRO A 471 -21.19 55.88 -4.43
C PRO A 471 -19.74 55.33 -4.17
N VAL A 472 -18.74 55.20 -5.07
CA VAL A 472 -18.31 55.84 -6.35
C VAL A 472 -17.28 56.99 -6.21
N GLU A 473 -15.99 56.61 -6.29
CA GLU A 473 -14.80 57.11 -7.08
C GLU A 473 -14.79 58.47 -7.85
N PRO A 474 -13.65 58.93 -8.48
CA PRO A 474 -12.20 58.52 -8.49
C PRO A 474 -11.26 59.76 -8.19
N PRO A 475 -10.25 60.26 -8.99
CA PRO A 475 -9.17 59.72 -9.88
C PRO A 475 -7.72 60.37 -9.71
N VAL A 476 -6.73 59.97 -10.57
CA VAL A 476 -5.42 60.61 -11.00
C VAL A 476 -4.28 60.90 -9.96
N ALA A 477 -2.95 60.97 -10.26
CA ALA A 477 -2.15 60.86 -11.52
C ALA A 477 -0.66 60.36 -11.38
N THR A 478 -0.19 59.61 -12.40
CA THR A 478 1.14 59.52 -13.10
C THR A 478 2.55 59.54 -12.44
N THR A 479 3.34 58.50 -12.82
CA THR A 479 4.77 58.44 -13.26
C THR A 479 5.98 58.78 -12.36
N THR A 480 6.88 57.81 -12.14
CA THR A 480 8.24 57.70 -12.76
C THR A 480 8.95 56.36 -12.40
N GLU A 481 10.12 56.09 -12.98
CA GLU A 481 10.86 54.80 -12.92
C GLU A 481 11.88 54.70 -11.78
N ALA A 482 12.16 53.48 -11.28
CA ALA A 482 13.45 53.11 -10.66
C ALA A 482 13.66 51.58 -10.63
N THR A 483 14.88 51.11 -10.89
CA THR A 483 15.26 49.69 -10.86
C THR A 483 16.03 49.36 -9.57
N VAL A 484 15.59 48.36 -8.79
CA VAL A 484 16.41 47.75 -7.72
C VAL A 484 16.18 46.24 -7.66
N SER A 485 17.27 45.48 -7.71
CA SER A 485 17.28 44.04 -7.43
C SER A 485 17.63 43.80 -5.96
N ASN A 486 17.00 42.82 -5.30
CA ASN A 486 17.42 42.37 -3.97
C ASN A 486 17.67 40.86 -3.94
N GLN A 487 18.95 40.50 -3.90
CA GLN A 487 19.42 39.20 -3.43
C GLN A 487 19.68 39.31 -1.93
N VAL A 488 19.36 38.27 -1.16
CA VAL A 488 19.82 38.15 0.24
C VAL A 488 20.74 36.93 0.31
N ILE A 489 22.02 37.17 0.58
CA ILE A 489 23.06 36.16 0.68
C ILE A 489 23.37 35.93 2.16
N ALA A 490 23.26 34.68 2.63
CA ALA A 490 23.86 34.24 3.88
C ALA A 490 25.12 33.43 3.55
N LYS A 491 26.27 33.82 4.12
CA LYS A 491 27.57 33.19 3.83
C LYS A 491 27.77 31.89 4.62
N LEU A 492 28.59 31.00 4.07
CA LEU A 492 29.33 30.02 4.85
C LEU A 492 30.64 30.66 5.36
N GLU A 493 31.16 30.17 6.48
CA GLU A 493 32.55 30.39 6.89
C GLU A 493 33.21 29.03 7.20
N GLU A 494 34.43 28.85 6.71
CA GLU A 494 35.33 27.74 7.05
C GLU A 494 36.31 28.20 8.13
N PRO A 495 36.89 27.28 8.92
CA PRO A 495 38.15 27.51 9.59
C PRO A 495 39.27 26.60 9.06
N THR A 496 40.42 27.20 8.73
CA THR A 496 41.65 26.53 8.30
C THR A 496 42.49 26.00 9.47
N ALA A 497 43.46 25.13 9.17
CA ALA A 497 44.27 24.42 10.16
C ALA A 497 45.53 25.19 10.61
N LEU A 498 46.03 24.87 11.82
CA LEU A 498 47.39 25.16 12.31
C LEU A 498 47.81 24.15 13.41
N SER A 499 49.05 24.23 13.92
CA SER A 499 49.78 23.06 14.43
C SER A 499 50.46 23.19 15.82
N ALA A 500 50.46 22.06 16.55
CA ALA A 500 51.50 21.52 17.45
C ALA A 500 51.98 22.25 18.74
N ASP A 501 52.43 21.40 19.68
CA ASP A 501 53.34 21.58 20.84
C ASP A 501 52.95 22.29 22.16
N ASP A 502 52.56 21.42 23.13
CA ASP A 502 53.31 21.12 24.38
C ASP A 502 52.84 21.67 25.77
N LYS A 503 53.11 20.83 26.77
CA LYS A 503 53.05 20.91 28.26
C LYS A 503 51.70 20.97 29.01
N ARG A 504 51.54 19.92 29.84
CA ARG A 504 50.55 19.68 30.93
C ARG A 504 50.89 20.52 32.20
N PRO A 505 50.17 20.37 33.35
CA PRO A 505 48.82 19.83 33.60
C PRO A 505 47.91 20.73 34.48
N THR A 506 46.59 20.60 34.33
CA THR A 506 45.64 20.85 35.44
C THR A 506 44.51 19.81 35.44
N THR A 507 44.07 19.40 36.63
CA THR A 507 43.05 18.36 36.83
C THR A 507 41.62 18.89 36.68
N MET A 508 40.79 18.22 35.89
CA MET A 508 39.34 18.28 36.01
C MET A 508 38.70 16.89 35.84
N ASP A 509 37.49 16.76 36.39
CA ASP A 509 36.83 15.50 36.68
C ASP A 509 36.19 14.86 35.43
N ASN A 510 36.20 13.53 35.36
CA ASN A 510 35.96 12.78 34.14
C ASN A 510 34.69 11.91 34.25
N SER A 511 33.53 12.59 34.22
CA SER A 511 32.20 11.97 34.26
C SER A 511 31.87 11.24 32.95
N ILE A 512 32.42 10.04 32.76
CA ILE A 512 32.17 9.18 31.60
C ILE A 512 30.74 8.62 31.67
N MET A 513 29.87 9.07 30.76
CA MET A 513 28.55 8.47 30.55
C MET A 513 28.69 6.98 30.16
N PRO A 514 27.94 6.06 30.80
CA PRO A 514 28.09 4.63 30.55
C PRO A 514 27.64 4.23 29.14
N LEU A 515 28.42 3.38 28.48
CA LEU A 515 28.09 2.79 27.18
C LEU A 515 26.81 1.94 27.28
N MET A 516 25.74 2.42 26.63
CA MET A 516 24.41 1.84 26.70
C MET A 516 23.71 1.87 25.35
N HIS A 517 22.99 0.79 24.99
CA HIS A 517 22.09 0.77 23.82
C HIS A 517 20.64 0.88 24.30
N THR A 518 19.88 1.87 23.81
CA THR A 518 18.47 2.07 24.16
C THR A 518 17.52 1.73 23.02
N TYR A 519 16.25 1.44 23.34
CA TYR A 519 15.15 1.31 22.37
C TYR A 519 13.80 1.62 23.02
N THR A 520 13.07 2.58 22.46
CA THR A 520 11.77 3.02 22.96
C THR A 520 10.63 2.44 22.11
N LEU A 521 9.63 1.88 22.79
CA LEU A 521 8.32 1.52 22.25
C LEU A 521 7.28 2.59 22.66
N THR A 522 6.32 2.84 21.77
CA THR A 522 5.18 3.74 21.98
C THR A 522 3.91 3.11 21.41
N PRO A 523 2.71 3.35 21.99
CA PRO A 523 1.48 2.65 21.64
C PRO A 523 1.03 2.95 20.21
N THR A 524 0.91 1.90 19.38
CA THR A 524 0.45 2.09 18.00
C THR A 524 -1.06 2.31 17.93
N ASN A 525 -1.49 2.96 16.85
CA ASN A 525 -2.91 3.06 16.49
C ASN A 525 -3.59 1.70 16.25
N ASN A 526 -2.89 0.57 16.24
CA ASN A 526 -3.48 -0.77 16.15
C ASN A 526 -3.58 -1.42 17.53
N ASP A 527 -2.54 -1.31 18.37
CA ASP A 527 -2.55 -1.80 19.76
C ASP A 527 -3.74 -1.19 20.53
N LEU A 528 -3.91 0.13 20.42
CA LEU A 528 -5.01 0.87 21.04
C LEU A 528 -6.39 0.53 20.46
N LYS A 529 -6.46 -0.02 19.23
CA LYS A 529 -7.73 -0.55 18.68
C LYS A 529 -8.02 -1.93 19.23
N THR A 530 -7.03 -2.83 19.28
CA THR A 530 -7.17 -4.17 19.86
C THR A 530 -7.58 -4.10 21.33
N LEU A 531 -6.96 -3.22 22.12
CA LEU A 531 -7.42 -2.96 23.50
C LEU A 531 -8.87 -2.47 23.53
N ARG A 532 -9.27 -1.55 22.64
CA ARG A 532 -10.65 -1.05 22.59
C ARG A 532 -11.68 -2.09 22.12
N THR A 533 -11.34 -2.98 21.19
CA THR A 533 -12.27 -4.04 20.77
C THR A 533 -12.44 -5.11 21.83
N ASP A 534 -11.37 -5.44 22.54
CA ASP A 534 -11.32 -6.67 23.34
C ASP A 534 -11.57 -6.39 24.85
N PHE A 535 -11.14 -5.23 25.40
CA PHE A 535 -11.32 -4.90 26.82
C PHE A 535 -12.65 -4.19 27.14
N LEU A 536 -13.24 -3.42 26.21
CA LEU A 536 -14.47 -2.66 26.48
C LEU A 536 -15.69 -3.55 26.85
N GLY A 537 -15.61 -4.86 26.60
CA GLY A 537 -16.68 -5.81 26.92
C GLY A 537 -16.61 -6.49 28.29
N LYS A 538 -15.46 -6.52 28.99
CA LYS A 538 -15.24 -7.52 30.08
C LYS A 538 -14.79 -7.00 31.46
N THR A 539 -14.13 -5.84 31.60
CA THR A 539 -13.55 -5.42 32.89
C THR A 539 -14.05 -4.07 33.42
N ARG A 540 -15.32 -4.03 33.86
CA ARG A 540 -15.93 -2.87 34.54
C ARG A 540 -15.41 -2.62 35.98
N LYS A 541 -14.23 -3.14 36.35
CA LYS A 541 -13.73 -3.24 37.74
C LYS A 541 -12.35 -2.63 38.02
N GLN A 542 -11.56 -2.21 37.03
CA GLN A 542 -10.28 -1.52 37.27
C GLN A 542 -10.26 -0.15 36.59
N ARG A 543 -9.88 0.90 37.33
CA ARG A 543 -9.83 2.31 36.89
C ARG A 543 -8.55 2.67 36.10
N LYS A 544 -7.84 1.70 35.54
CA LYS A 544 -6.50 1.92 34.95
C LYS A 544 -6.60 2.50 33.53
N PRO A 545 -5.72 3.43 33.10
CA PRO A 545 -5.72 3.99 31.74
C PRO A 545 -5.46 2.92 30.67
N ILE A 546 -5.97 3.12 29.44
CA ILE A 546 -5.68 2.23 28.29
C ILE A 546 -4.18 2.05 28.04
N TYR A 547 -3.37 3.08 28.34
CA TYR A 547 -1.93 3.06 28.22
C TYR A 547 -1.24 2.16 29.28
N TYR A 548 -1.81 2.04 30.49
CA TYR A 548 -1.34 1.08 31.49
C TYR A 548 -1.47 -0.36 30.95
N CYS A 549 -2.64 -0.73 30.42
CA CYS A 549 -2.87 -2.06 29.88
C CYS A 549 -2.03 -2.34 28.61
N TRP A 550 -1.68 -1.31 27.85
CA TRP A 550 -0.72 -1.41 26.76
C TRP A 550 0.69 -1.76 27.26
N VAL A 551 1.19 -1.04 28.28
CA VAL A 551 2.47 -1.35 28.92
C VAL A 551 2.46 -2.75 29.53
N GLU A 552 1.43 -3.10 30.30
CA GLU A 552 1.25 -4.41 30.96
C GLU A 552 1.43 -5.56 29.96
N CYS A 553 0.70 -5.52 28.84
CA CYS A 553 0.83 -6.53 27.79
C CYS A 553 2.21 -6.54 27.09
N TYR A 554 2.87 -5.39 26.93
CA TYR A 554 4.22 -5.34 26.33
C TYR A 554 5.33 -5.76 27.29
N VAL A 555 5.22 -5.47 28.60
CA VAL A 555 6.15 -5.95 29.64
C VAL A 555 6.17 -7.47 29.63
N ASP A 556 5.01 -8.12 29.64
CA ASP A 556 4.94 -9.58 29.64
C ASP A 556 5.34 -10.19 28.29
N ALA A 557 4.96 -9.58 27.16
CA ALA A 557 5.45 -10.01 25.85
C ALA A 557 6.98 -9.88 25.71
N ILE A 558 7.61 -8.86 26.34
CA ILE A 558 9.08 -8.73 26.37
C ILE A 558 9.70 -9.84 27.21
N LYS A 559 9.17 -10.15 28.40
CA LYS A 559 9.63 -11.30 29.20
C LYS A 559 9.58 -12.60 28.38
N ASP A 560 8.45 -12.89 27.75
CA ASP A 560 8.25 -14.07 26.89
C ASP A 560 9.24 -14.12 25.71
N ILE A 561 9.54 -12.98 25.09
CA ILE A 561 10.52 -12.90 24.01
C ILE A 561 11.94 -13.18 24.53
N LEU A 562 12.30 -12.71 25.73
CA LEU A 562 13.62 -12.93 26.31
C LEU A 562 13.81 -14.39 26.77
N SER A 563 12.86 -14.94 27.52
CA SER A 563 12.93 -16.30 28.07
C SER A 563 12.63 -17.38 27.01
N HIS A 564 11.46 -17.34 26.37
CA HIS A 564 11.00 -18.41 25.48
C HIS A 564 11.55 -18.29 24.05
N ILE A 565 11.69 -17.07 23.52
CA ILE A 565 12.16 -16.88 22.13
C ILE A 565 13.68 -16.78 22.04
N TYR A 566 14.36 -16.07 22.95
CA TYR A 566 15.83 -15.99 22.94
C TYR A 566 16.54 -17.02 23.84
N ALA A 567 15.81 -17.81 24.63
CA ALA A 567 16.39 -18.81 25.55
C ALA A 567 17.45 -18.20 26.49
N LEU A 568 17.15 -17.01 27.02
CA LEU A 568 17.99 -16.33 27.99
C LEU A 568 17.63 -16.77 29.41
N ASN A 569 18.65 -17.06 30.21
CA ASN A 569 18.51 -17.04 31.66
C ASN A 569 18.35 -15.57 32.11
N MET A 570 17.36 -15.31 32.97
CA MET A 570 17.02 -13.98 33.47
C MET A 570 17.01 -14.01 35.00
N GLN A 571 17.96 -13.33 35.62
CA GLN A 571 17.97 -13.08 37.06
C GLN A 571 17.54 -11.63 37.32
N GLU A 572 16.52 -11.42 38.14
CA GLU A 572 16.10 -10.09 38.54
C GLU A 572 17.15 -9.43 39.44
N LEU A 573 17.39 -8.14 39.23
CA LEU A 573 18.35 -7.34 39.98
C LEU A 573 17.56 -6.37 40.86
N ASP A 574 17.66 -6.57 42.17
CA ASP A 574 16.85 -5.86 43.17
C ASP A 574 16.84 -4.35 42.96
N ALA A 575 15.64 -3.78 43.00
CA ALA A 575 15.44 -2.33 42.98
C ALA A 575 15.66 -1.78 44.40
N ASN A 576 16.57 -0.82 44.54
CA ASN A 576 16.73 -0.05 45.77
C ASN A 576 15.54 0.92 45.96
N GLU A 577 14.38 0.41 46.36
CA GLU A 577 13.48 1.06 47.33
C GLU A 577 12.30 0.14 47.74
N PRO A 578 11.97 0.02 49.04
CA PRO A 578 10.86 -0.81 49.51
C PRO A 578 9.51 -0.07 49.39
N VAL A 579 8.93 -0.07 48.20
CA VAL A 579 7.54 0.42 48.00
C VAL A 579 6.56 -0.54 48.69
N ALA A 580 5.69 -0.01 49.54
CA ALA A 580 4.78 -0.80 50.37
C ALA A 580 3.81 -1.69 49.57
N ASN A 581 3.35 -2.78 50.20
CA ASN A 581 2.51 -3.83 49.60
C ASN A 581 1.12 -3.36 49.11
N THR A 582 1.07 -2.69 47.95
CA THR A 582 -0.15 -2.48 47.15
C THR A 582 -0.08 -3.30 45.86
N THR A 583 -0.77 -4.44 45.85
CA THR A 583 -0.67 -5.51 44.84
C THR A 583 -1.30 -5.20 43.46
N ASP A 584 -1.43 -3.93 43.07
CA ASP A 584 -2.15 -3.52 41.85
C ASP A 584 -1.42 -2.46 40.97
N THR A 585 -0.11 -2.27 41.16
CA THR A 585 0.71 -1.33 40.35
C THR A 585 1.97 -1.97 39.79
N LEU A 586 2.22 -1.80 38.48
CA LEU A 586 3.47 -2.21 37.81
C LEU A 586 4.68 -1.40 38.32
N PRO A 587 5.83 -2.03 38.61
CA PRO A 587 7.07 -1.32 38.94
C PRO A 587 7.57 -0.49 37.76
N ARG A 588 7.88 0.79 38.00
CA ARG A 588 8.28 1.75 36.96
C ARG A 588 9.62 1.45 36.30
N HIS A 589 10.50 0.76 37.02
CA HIS A 589 11.83 0.36 36.59
C HIS A 589 12.02 -1.12 36.94
N MET A 590 12.25 -1.95 35.93
CA MET A 590 12.61 -3.36 36.08
C MET A 590 14.04 -3.56 35.56
N SER A 591 14.75 -4.56 36.07
CA SER A 591 16.13 -4.85 35.63
C SER A 591 16.46 -6.32 35.81
N TRP A 592 17.04 -6.91 34.76
CA TRP A 592 17.49 -8.29 34.79
C TRP A 592 18.94 -8.38 34.32
N GLN A 593 19.74 -9.21 35.00
CA GLN A 593 20.93 -9.78 34.40
C GLN A 593 20.46 -10.87 33.43
N ILE A 594 20.63 -10.61 32.14
CA ILE A 594 20.37 -11.59 31.09
C ILE A 594 21.65 -12.35 30.78
N SER A 595 21.55 -13.65 30.53
CA SER A 595 22.70 -14.46 30.10
C SER A 595 22.33 -15.65 29.22
N THR A 596 23.24 -16.05 28.33
CA THR A 596 23.16 -17.33 27.60
C THR A 596 24.52 -17.74 27.05
N THR A 597 24.69 -19.05 26.83
CA THR A 597 25.87 -19.65 26.17
C THR A 597 25.64 -19.97 24.69
N LEU A 598 24.42 -19.76 24.17
CA LEU A 598 24.02 -20.16 22.81
C LEU A 598 23.44 -18.98 22.01
N ASP A 599 23.96 -18.76 20.80
CA ASP A 599 23.40 -17.79 19.86
C ASP A 599 22.07 -18.31 19.30
N THR A 600 20.96 -17.66 19.70
CA THR A 600 19.59 -17.91 19.22
C THR A 600 19.05 -16.81 18.29
N TRP A 601 19.90 -15.86 17.86
CA TRP A 601 19.51 -14.65 17.13
C TRP A 601 20.10 -14.55 15.71
N THR A 602 21.31 -15.05 15.48
CA THR A 602 21.95 -15.08 14.17
C THR A 602 21.13 -15.95 13.22
N ALA A 603 20.93 -15.46 12.00
CA ALA A 603 20.08 -16.08 10.96
C ALA A 603 18.60 -16.34 11.33
N ARG A 604 18.09 -15.80 12.46
CA ARG A 604 16.66 -15.83 12.79
C ARG A 604 15.84 -15.12 11.70
N ASN A 605 14.80 -15.77 11.20
CA ASN A 605 13.94 -15.24 10.15
C ASN A 605 12.69 -14.57 10.75
N PHE A 606 12.48 -13.29 10.44
CA PHE A 606 11.37 -12.46 10.90
C PHE A 606 10.21 -12.35 9.87
N GLN A 607 10.29 -13.04 8.73
CA GLN A 607 9.20 -13.09 7.74
C GLN A 607 7.99 -13.83 8.33
N ARG A 608 6.83 -13.18 8.38
CA ARG A 608 5.55 -13.81 8.77
C ARG A 608 5.06 -14.76 7.68
N ILE A 609 4.52 -15.91 8.08
CA ILE A 609 3.86 -16.88 7.20
C ILE A 609 2.36 -16.99 7.53
N SER A 610 1.51 -17.32 6.56
CA SER A 610 0.05 -17.29 6.71
C SER A 610 -0.55 -18.41 7.57
N ARG A 611 0.21 -19.49 7.83
CA ARG A 611 -0.30 -20.73 8.45
C ARG A 611 -0.18 -20.81 9.98
N GLN A 612 0.56 -19.90 10.64
CA GLN A 612 0.71 -19.87 12.10
C GLN A 612 1.03 -18.45 12.61
N SER A 613 0.90 -18.22 13.93
CA SER A 613 1.21 -16.92 14.53
C SER A 613 2.71 -16.60 14.47
N PHE A 614 3.05 -15.31 14.50
CA PHE A 614 4.45 -14.89 14.45
C PHE A 614 5.22 -15.41 15.67
N PHE A 615 4.64 -15.31 16.87
CA PHE A 615 5.28 -15.83 18.08
C PHE A 615 5.52 -17.35 18.02
N ALA A 616 4.56 -18.15 17.54
CA ALA A 616 4.74 -19.60 17.41
C ALA A 616 5.84 -19.96 16.39
N GLN A 617 5.92 -19.24 15.27
CA GLN A 617 6.99 -19.39 14.28
C GLN A 617 8.37 -19.08 14.87
N GLN A 618 8.47 -18.09 15.75
CA GLN A 618 9.73 -17.74 16.42
C GLN A 618 10.12 -18.77 17.47
N LEU A 619 9.16 -19.32 18.21
CA LEU A 619 9.40 -20.40 19.18
C LEU A 619 9.87 -21.68 18.47
N GLN A 620 9.27 -22.02 17.33
CA GLN A 620 9.70 -23.15 16.48
C GLN A 620 11.17 -23.01 16.05
N GLN A 621 11.59 -21.82 15.59
CA GLN A 621 12.99 -21.54 15.28
C GLN A 621 13.90 -21.69 16.50
N THR A 622 13.45 -21.30 17.70
CA THR A 622 14.22 -21.49 18.94
C THR A 622 14.40 -22.97 19.29
N VAL A 623 13.36 -23.80 19.11
CA VAL A 623 13.44 -25.26 19.28
C VAL A 623 14.41 -25.89 18.28
N GLU A 624 14.40 -25.45 17.02
CA GLU A 624 15.35 -25.90 15.99
C GLU A 624 16.79 -25.48 16.32
N PHE A 625 17.01 -24.22 16.68
CA PHE A 625 18.33 -23.68 17.03
C PHE A 625 18.91 -24.36 18.27
N THR A 626 18.09 -24.59 19.31
CA THR A 626 18.52 -25.25 20.56
C THR A 626 18.89 -26.72 20.32
N LYS A 627 18.29 -27.39 19.33
CA LYS A 627 18.66 -28.76 18.92
C LYS A 627 19.93 -28.83 18.07
N THR A 628 20.11 -27.88 17.16
CA THR A 628 21.14 -27.95 16.09
C THR A 628 22.44 -27.21 16.41
N ARG A 629 22.38 -26.09 17.14
CA ARG A 629 23.52 -25.20 17.36
C ARG A 629 24.54 -25.64 18.43
N PRO A 630 24.20 -26.36 19.51
CA PRO A 630 25.19 -26.78 20.52
C PRO A 630 26.35 -27.62 19.97
N GLN A 631 26.17 -28.26 18.81
CA GLN A 631 27.20 -29.06 18.14
C GLN A 631 28.13 -28.23 17.23
N ASN A 632 27.90 -26.92 17.08
CA ASN A 632 28.64 -26.05 16.17
C ASN A 632 29.25 -24.83 16.92
N PRO A 633 30.58 -24.78 17.11
CA PRO A 633 31.26 -23.70 17.83
C PRO A 633 30.99 -22.28 17.32
N THR A 634 30.55 -22.11 16.06
CA THR A 634 30.20 -20.81 15.47
C THR A 634 29.05 -20.10 16.21
N TYR A 635 28.22 -20.86 16.92
CA TYR A 635 27.08 -20.35 17.70
C TYR A 635 27.29 -20.44 19.22
N ALA A 636 28.45 -20.90 19.67
CA ALA A 636 28.84 -20.80 21.07
C ALA A 636 29.19 -19.34 21.40
N VAL A 637 28.62 -18.82 22.49
CA VAL A 637 28.81 -17.44 22.92
C VAL A 637 29.00 -17.40 24.44
N SER A 638 29.52 -16.29 24.94
CA SER A 638 29.33 -15.91 26.34
C SER A 638 28.65 -14.56 26.33
N LEU A 639 27.34 -14.55 26.56
CA LEU A 639 26.55 -13.33 26.69
C LEU A 639 26.17 -13.16 28.16
N SER A 640 26.57 -12.04 28.76
CA SER A 640 25.96 -11.54 29.99
C SER A 640 25.85 -10.01 29.93
N GLY A 641 24.71 -9.48 30.32
CA GLY A 641 24.44 -8.04 30.28
C GLY A 641 23.29 -7.66 31.20
N ARG A 642 23.20 -6.37 31.54
CA ARG A 642 22.07 -5.80 32.29
C ARG A 642 21.05 -5.23 31.30
N LEU A 643 19.86 -5.82 31.26
CA LEU A 643 18.73 -5.30 30.49
C LEU A 643 17.72 -4.68 31.45
N SER A 644 17.53 -3.37 31.35
CA SER A 644 16.58 -2.59 32.13
C SER A 644 15.37 -2.20 31.29
N LEU A 645 14.21 -2.06 31.94
CA LEU A 645 12.94 -1.72 31.32
C LEU A 645 12.28 -0.58 32.11
N ILE A 646 12.04 0.55 31.45
CA ILE A 646 11.63 1.81 32.08
C ILE A 646 10.27 2.23 31.51
N ILE A 647 9.30 2.42 32.39
CA ILE A 647 7.92 2.80 32.05
C ILE A 647 7.76 4.32 32.20
N GLY A 648 7.53 5.02 31.10
CA GLY A 648 7.25 6.47 31.11
C GLY A 648 6.04 6.83 31.97
N GLU A 649 6.06 7.99 32.63
CA GLU A 649 5.09 8.36 33.68
C GLU A 649 3.62 8.22 33.27
N ASP A 650 3.30 8.59 32.03
CA ASP A 650 1.95 8.55 31.46
C ASP A 650 1.57 7.21 30.79
N TYR A 651 2.47 6.21 30.88
CA TYR A 651 2.40 4.90 30.25
C TYR A 651 2.38 4.92 28.70
N LYS A 652 2.72 6.04 28.05
CA LYS A 652 2.84 6.12 26.58
C LYS A 652 4.24 5.78 26.05
N GLU A 653 5.20 5.53 26.94
CA GLU A 653 6.56 5.09 26.59
C GLU A 653 6.96 3.84 27.38
N LEU A 654 7.60 2.89 26.70
CA LEU A 654 8.28 1.76 27.32
C LEU A 654 9.69 1.62 26.71
N ARG A 655 10.71 1.94 27.51
CA ARG A 655 12.11 2.04 27.08
C ARG A 655 12.93 0.86 27.59
N LEU A 656 13.56 0.13 26.66
CA LEU A 656 14.52 -0.94 26.93
C LEU A 656 15.94 -0.34 26.89
N GLU A 657 16.76 -0.68 27.88
CA GLU A 657 18.14 -0.21 27.97
C GLU A 657 19.08 -1.38 28.24
N LEU A 658 20.05 -1.62 27.36
CA LEU A 658 21.04 -2.70 27.51
C LEU A 658 22.43 -2.12 27.81
N GLN A 659 22.99 -2.56 28.93
CA GLN A 659 24.34 -2.27 29.39
C GLN A 659 25.16 -3.58 29.46
N PRO A 660 26.49 -3.53 29.24
CA PRO A 660 27.36 -4.67 29.49
C PRO A 660 27.58 -4.88 31.00
N MET A 661 27.93 -6.11 31.41
CA MET A 661 28.33 -6.35 32.80
C MET A 661 29.74 -5.79 33.08
N PRO A 662 30.06 -5.38 34.32
CA PRO A 662 31.42 -5.02 34.70
C PRO A 662 32.40 -6.16 34.37
N GLY A 663 33.42 -5.86 33.56
CA GLY A 663 34.41 -6.85 33.10
C GLY A 663 34.17 -7.45 31.70
N ASP A 664 33.07 -7.13 31.01
CA ASP A 664 32.89 -7.50 29.60
C ASP A 664 33.88 -6.73 28.69
N ALA A 665 34.89 -7.44 28.20
CA ALA A 665 35.95 -6.89 27.34
C ALA A 665 35.48 -6.52 25.92
N LEU A 666 34.32 -7.00 25.46
CA LEU A 666 33.72 -6.63 24.16
C LEU A 666 32.66 -5.54 24.30
N GLY A 667 31.96 -5.52 25.44
CA GLY A 667 30.94 -4.54 25.77
C GLY A 667 29.90 -4.36 24.65
N LEU A 668 29.66 -3.11 24.28
CA LEU A 668 28.72 -2.75 23.22
C LEU A 668 29.38 -2.48 21.85
N GLN A 669 30.57 -3.05 21.60
CA GLN A 669 31.20 -2.99 20.29
C GLN A 669 30.33 -3.64 19.21
N ARG A 670 30.45 -3.16 17.95
CA ARG A 670 29.62 -3.55 16.78
C ARG A 670 29.54 -5.06 16.51
N GLN A 671 30.50 -5.86 16.98
CA GLN A 671 30.56 -7.32 16.79
C GLN A 671 30.26 -8.13 18.06
N SER A 672 30.04 -7.50 19.21
CA SER A 672 29.73 -8.16 20.47
C SER A 672 28.45 -9.03 20.39
N PRO A 673 28.35 -10.12 21.17
CA PRO A 673 27.10 -10.86 21.33
C PRO A 673 25.94 -9.96 21.77
N LEU A 674 26.16 -9.08 22.75
CA LEU A 674 25.16 -8.13 23.26
C LEU A 674 24.59 -7.22 22.16
N THR A 675 25.44 -6.63 21.31
CA THR A 675 24.98 -5.73 20.24
C THR A 675 24.25 -6.48 19.12
N LYS A 676 24.67 -7.73 18.82
CA LYS A 676 23.99 -8.60 17.85
C LYS A 676 22.61 -9.04 18.36
N PHE A 677 22.55 -9.52 19.60
CA PHE A 677 21.31 -9.85 20.31
C PHE A 677 20.36 -8.65 20.36
N PHE A 678 20.80 -7.48 20.82
CA PHE A 678 19.92 -6.32 20.98
C PHE A 678 19.35 -5.84 19.63
N LYS A 679 20.15 -5.89 18.56
CA LYS A 679 19.66 -5.61 17.20
C LYS A 679 18.60 -6.62 16.75
N SER A 680 18.75 -7.89 17.12
CA SER A 680 17.75 -8.93 16.89
C SER A 680 16.48 -8.68 17.71
N LEU A 681 16.60 -8.30 18.98
CA LEU A 681 15.47 -7.96 19.86
C LEU A 681 14.67 -6.77 19.32
N LYS A 682 15.33 -5.71 18.82
CA LYS A 682 14.65 -4.60 18.14
C LYS A 682 13.84 -5.10 16.93
N ASN A 683 14.46 -5.90 16.05
CA ASN A 683 13.77 -6.50 14.90
C ASN A 683 12.57 -7.38 15.31
N MET A 684 12.69 -8.13 16.42
CA MET A 684 11.60 -8.93 16.98
C MET A 684 10.43 -8.04 17.38
N LEU A 685 10.69 -7.00 18.18
CA LEU A 685 9.67 -6.11 18.69
C LEU A 685 9.01 -5.28 17.57
N CYS A 686 9.76 -4.86 16.55
CA CYS A 686 9.18 -4.19 15.36
C CYS A 686 8.26 -5.12 14.53
N ASN A 687 8.50 -6.44 14.54
CA ASN A 687 7.69 -7.42 13.80
C ASN A 687 6.66 -8.14 14.68
N TYR A 688 6.65 -7.87 15.99
CA TYR A 688 5.67 -8.43 16.91
C TYR A 688 4.26 -7.94 16.57
N ASN A 689 3.26 -8.73 16.92
CA ASN A 689 1.85 -8.40 16.72
C ASN A 689 1.19 -8.36 18.09
N PHE A 690 0.89 -7.16 18.59
CA PHE A 690 0.30 -6.96 19.92
C PHE A 690 -0.94 -7.84 20.19
N LYS A 691 -1.74 -8.12 19.15
CA LYS A 691 -2.91 -8.99 19.28
C LYS A 691 -2.57 -10.43 19.70
N GLU A 692 -1.36 -10.92 19.43
CA GLU A 692 -0.95 -12.28 19.80
C GLU A 692 -0.83 -12.44 21.33
N LYS A 693 -0.29 -11.47 22.07
CA LYS A 693 -0.31 -11.51 23.55
C LYS A 693 -1.71 -11.29 24.12
N VAL A 694 -2.50 -10.38 23.53
CA VAL A 694 -3.90 -10.14 23.97
C VAL A 694 -4.76 -11.39 23.83
N ILE A 695 -4.50 -12.24 22.83
CA ILE A 695 -5.15 -13.55 22.71
C ILE A 695 -4.63 -14.54 23.77
N SER A 696 -3.31 -14.65 24.02
CA SER A 696 -2.80 -15.56 25.07
C SER A 696 -3.40 -15.26 26.45
N LEU A 697 -3.47 -13.98 26.81
CA LEU A 697 -4.06 -13.51 28.07
C LEU A 697 -5.58 -13.75 28.21
N GLN A 698 -6.27 -14.23 27.16
CA GLN A 698 -7.68 -14.64 27.19
C GLN A 698 -7.88 -16.14 27.47
N TYR A 699 -6.81 -16.94 27.55
CA TYR A 699 -6.85 -18.38 27.81
C TYR A 699 -6.12 -18.81 29.10
N GLU A 700 -5.42 -17.89 29.76
CA GLU A 700 -4.68 -18.12 31.01
C GLU A 700 -5.38 -17.50 32.24
N ARG A 701 -6.63 -17.04 32.09
CA ARG A 701 -7.50 -16.44 33.13
C ARG A 701 -8.98 -16.74 32.88
#